data_AF-A0A177D1K3-F1
#
_entry.id   AF-A0A177D1K3-F1
#
_cell.length_a   1.000
_cell.length_b   1.000
_cell.length_c   1.000
_cell.angle_alpha   90.00
_cell.angle_beta   90.00
_cell.angle_gamma   90.00
#
_symmetry.space_group_name_H-M   'P 1'
#
loop_
_entity.id
_entity.type
_entity.pdbx_description
1 polymer ?
#
loop_
_entity_poly.entity_id
_entity_poly.type
_entity_poly.pdbx_seq_one_letter_code
_entity_poly.pdbx_strand_id
1 'polypeptide(L)'
;MSSSIAICGGGACGLAVLLSILELTENDTPIRTIYLFEKRSQIGPGLAYSEGSGNTIINMRADTMGLCISDPLHFTRWLESNKPRAEQGSYPPRQLYGTYLNWLFQSAFHNARSKNVHLQVVYQEVVTVLKKDRTFEIVDESGGTYTVDKVVLALGNFPCCSQPHLANTPGYFETPWPLEKLNTIPKNSSVCIVGSGLSGIDAAIHMADTGHEGLLMLVSRGGRLPKVQTNRLLKPYKGQYALHVIARHLEEYRAEAASPEWLFSKFRSLAEELDLKDWTNFLFKEDPLLQLSRDIQDAERGTLQWRALGDAAAPFFERFWDALAIDDRKAFLEKWNSMWYSYVHAMPYENAVRLQSLMEQGRIVVCDVVEIQHNSSGYTITTRDQPLSSDYLIEASGLEIHVSKIQSRIVESLVSRKLLTPHPLGGFSVDRNTLESTTTAGLYVIGSLTTGVHFYTNGIDRNVIHASRVARHLAKLPLHVHKHIALILPENDKICGSFNSAIIPALLDECLVPFIYIVKDWTPSMGCGMDHECSSSLQQSCDQPGNIHGSHDHAETRELKQDLARICDTLGLSISICSVFDEVFPDILHEHHIDFGLTPANQQWCERFFGTRFEYRWITTDPSCCFAKRAEPRFPSATSVRAEEIAISVISRYIYSIET
;
A
#
# COMPACT_ATOMS: atom_id res chain seq x y z
N MET A 1 17.32 -4.09 -28.19
CA MET A 1 16.06 -4.25 -28.96
C MET A 1 14.98 -3.50 -28.22
N SER A 2 14.21 -2.68 -28.93
CA SER A 2 13.05 -1.98 -28.37
C SER A 2 11.95 -2.98 -28.01
N SER A 3 11.38 -2.86 -26.81
CA SER A 3 10.29 -3.68 -26.30
C SER A 3 8.95 -2.99 -26.52
N SER A 4 7.97 -3.79 -26.93
CA SER A 4 6.57 -3.42 -27.08
C SER A 4 5.73 -4.05 -25.96
N ILE A 5 4.78 -3.30 -25.42
CA ILE A 5 3.97 -3.71 -24.25
C ILE A 5 2.48 -3.51 -24.56
N ALA A 6 1.64 -4.48 -24.21
CA ALA A 6 0.20 -4.27 -24.11
C ALA A 6 -0.21 -4.11 -22.63
N ILE A 7 -0.95 -3.05 -22.32
CA ILE A 7 -1.65 -2.87 -21.04
C ILE A 7 -3.13 -3.11 -21.30
N CYS A 8 -3.66 -4.20 -20.78
CA CYS A 8 -5.06 -4.61 -20.96
C CYS A 8 -5.90 -4.10 -19.79
N GLY A 9 -6.64 -3.01 -20.02
CA GLY A 9 -7.45 -2.30 -19.02
C GLY A 9 -6.92 -0.90 -18.76
N GLY A 10 -7.73 0.11 -19.08
CA GLY A 10 -7.40 1.53 -18.92
C GLY A 10 -7.94 2.16 -17.64
N GLY A 11 -8.31 1.36 -16.64
CA GLY A 11 -8.69 1.86 -15.31
C GLY A 11 -7.49 2.32 -14.47
N ALA A 12 -7.73 2.62 -13.19
CA ALA A 12 -6.71 3.14 -12.26
C ALA A 12 -5.41 2.31 -12.24
N CYS A 13 -5.47 0.97 -12.14
CA CYS A 13 -4.27 0.14 -12.11
C CYS A 13 -3.48 0.17 -13.43
N GLY A 14 -4.17 0.12 -14.59
CA GLY A 14 -3.49 0.19 -15.90
C GLY A 14 -2.88 1.56 -16.15
N LEU A 15 -3.55 2.63 -15.72
CA LEU A 15 -3.01 3.98 -15.75
C LEU A 15 -1.81 4.15 -14.82
N ALA A 16 -1.84 3.57 -13.61
CA ALA A 16 -0.69 3.57 -12.70
C ALA A 16 0.53 2.90 -13.36
N VAL A 17 0.34 1.75 -14.01
CA VAL A 17 1.43 1.07 -14.75
C VAL A 17 1.97 1.95 -15.87
N LEU A 18 1.09 2.58 -16.66
CA LEU A 18 1.52 3.51 -17.71
C LEU A 18 2.36 4.66 -17.14
N LEU A 19 1.89 5.31 -16.07
CA LEU A 19 2.61 6.41 -15.42
C LEU A 19 3.98 5.97 -14.92
N SER A 20 4.05 4.84 -14.21
CA SER A 20 5.32 4.29 -13.71
C SER A 20 6.30 3.92 -14.85
N ILE A 21 5.80 3.38 -15.97
CA ILE A 21 6.66 3.10 -17.13
C ILE A 21 7.21 4.41 -17.71
N LEU A 22 6.38 5.44 -17.89
CA LEU A 22 6.80 6.73 -18.46
C LEU A 22 7.79 7.49 -17.56
N GLU A 23 7.60 7.38 -16.25
CA GLU A 23 8.51 7.94 -15.24
C GLU A 23 9.91 7.32 -15.34
N LEU A 24 9.98 5.99 -15.43
CA LEU A 24 11.24 5.24 -15.54
C LEU A 24 11.84 5.24 -16.96
N THR A 25 11.13 5.80 -17.94
CA THR A 25 11.62 5.85 -19.31
C THR A 25 12.62 6.99 -19.49
N GLU A 26 13.84 6.61 -19.85
CA GLU A 26 14.95 7.47 -20.27
C GLU A 26 15.42 7.06 -21.68
N ASN A 27 16.50 7.69 -22.17
CA ASN A 27 17.01 7.43 -23.52
C ASN A 27 17.51 5.99 -23.72
N ASP A 28 17.94 5.31 -22.65
CA ASP A 28 18.47 3.94 -22.72
C ASP A 28 17.45 2.86 -22.30
N THR A 29 16.26 3.25 -21.81
CA THR A 29 15.21 2.29 -21.43
C THR A 29 14.68 1.54 -22.66
N PRO A 30 14.46 0.21 -22.59
CA PRO A 30 14.12 -0.59 -23.77
C PRO A 30 12.69 -0.35 -24.28
N ILE A 31 11.80 0.25 -23.50
CA ILE A 31 10.35 0.33 -23.81
C ILE A 31 10.10 1.48 -24.78
N ARG A 32 9.61 1.18 -25.99
CA ARG A 32 9.36 2.19 -27.05
C ARG A 32 7.96 2.18 -27.63
N THR A 33 7.19 1.11 -27.44
CA THR A 33 5.82 1.01 -27.93
C THR A 33 4.91 0.49 -26.84
N ILE A 34 3.80 1.19 -26.58
CA ILE A 34 2.79 0.79 -25.60
C ILE A 34 1.42 0.82 -26.28
N TYR A 35 0.72 -0.31 -26.24
CA TYR A 35 -0.70 -0.40 -26.56
C TYR A 35 -1.50 -0.38 -25.27
N LEU A 36 -2.38 0.59 -25.09
CA LEU A 36 -3.30 0.67 -23.97
C LEU A 36 -4.71 0.31 -24.43
N PHE A 37 -5.24 -0.81 -23.96
CA PHE A 37 -6.59 -1.27 -24.30
C PHE A 37 -7.60 -0.87 -23.22
N GLU A 38 -8.74 -0.33 -23.62
CA GLU A 38 -9.88 -0.05 -22.73
C GLU A 38 -11.18 -0.22 -23.51
N LYS A 39 -12.15 -0.92 -22.92
CA LYS A 39 -13.44 -1.17 -23.59
C LYS A 39 -14.43 -0.01 -23.53
N ARG A 40 -14.21 0.94 -22.60
CA ARG A 40 -15.01 2.17 -22.49
C ARG A 40 -14.41 3.29 -23.33
N SER A 41 -15.20 4.34 -23.55
CA SER A 41 -14.76 5.53 -24.29
C SER A 41 -13.75 6.42 -23.55
N GLN A 42 -13.49 6.17 -22.26
CA GLN A 42 -12.61 6.99 -21.43
C GLN A 42 -11.58 6.15 -20.68
N ILE A 43 -10.31 6.60 -20.71
CA ILE A 43 -9.21 6.07 -19.90
C ILE A 43 -9.19 6.75 -18.53
N GLY A 44 -8.93 5.98 -17.48
CA GLY A 44 -8.77 6.42 -16.10
C GLY A 44 -9.92 5.96 -15.19
N PRO A 45 -11.14 6.51 -15.35
CA PRO A 45 -12.25 6.32 -14.40
C PRO A 45 -12.63 4.86 -14.10
N GLY A 46 -12.50 3.96 -15.08
CA GLY A 46 -13.01 2.60 -14.96
C GLY A 46 -14.50 2.57 -14.61
N LEU A 47 -14.95 1.51 -13.93
CA LEU A 47 -16.34 1.39 -13.48
C LEU A 47 -16.63 2.27 -12.25
N ALA A 48 -15.73 2.24 -11.27
CA ALA A 48 -15.93 2.75 -9.91
C ALA A 48 -15.86 4.28 -9.76
N TYR A 49 -15.36 4.99 -10.78
CA TYR A 49 -15.19 6.44 -10.80
C TYR A 49 -15.82 7.09 -12.03
N SER A 50 -16.72 6.38 -12.70
CA SER A 50 -17.42 6.83 -13.90
C SER A 50 -18.39 7.99 -13.61
N GLU A 51 -18.88 8.66 -14.67
CA GLU A 51 -19.84 9.78 -14.57
C GLU A 51 -21.11 9.43 -13.77
N GLY A 52 -21.53 8.16 -13.80
CA GLY A 52 -22.66 7.63 -13.03
C GLY A 52 -22.47 7.60 -11.50
N SER A 53 -21.28 7.92 -11.00
CA SER A 53 -20.93 7.82 -9.57
C SER A 53 -21.02 9.16 -8.82
N GLY A 54 -21.72 10.17 -9.37
CA GLY A 54 -21.75 11.54 -8.85
C GLY A 54 -22.29 11.69 -7.42
N ASN A 55 -23.20 10.81 -6.98
CA ASN A 55 -23.82 10.85 -5.64
C ASN A 55 -23.02 10.06 -4.58
N THR A 56 -21.86 9.51 -4.94
CA THR A 56 -21.07 8.66 -4.06
C THR A 56 -19.66 9.21 -3.91
N ILE A 57 -19.11 9.05 -2.71
CA ILE A 57 -17.78 9.53 -2.35
C ILE A 57 -16.74 8.41 -2.42
N ILE A 58 -15.48 8.78 -2.53
CA ILE A 58 -14.38 7.81 -2.45
C ILE A 58 -14.28 7.26 -1.01
N ASN A 59 -13.84 6.00 -0.92
CA ASN A 59 -13.77 5.27 0.35
C ASN A 59 -12.42 5.39 1.07
N MET A 60 -11.46 6.05 0.43
CA MET A 60 -10.14 6.35 0.97
C MET A 60 -9.97 7.86 1.02
N ARG A 61 -9.12 8.33 1.93
CA ARG A 61 -8.82 9.75 2.04
C ARG A 61 -8.10 10.24 0.78
N ALA A 62 -8.38 11.47 0.36
CA ALA A 62 -7.79 12.08 -0.83
C ALA A 62 -6.24 12.06 -0.82
N ASP A 63 -5.61 12.19 0.35
CA ASP A 63 -4.16 12.14 0.54
C ASP A 63 -3.54 10.74 0.33
N THR A 64 -4.35 9.69 0.23
CA THR A 64 -3.92 8.31 -0.07
C THR A 64 -4.24 7.86 -1.51
N MET A 65 -4.79 8.77 -2.33
CA MET A 65 -5.36 8.46 -3.64
C MET A 65 -4.53 8.95 -4.82
N GLY A 66 -3.31 9.44 -4.57
CA GLY A 66 -2.33 9.73 -5.62
C GLY A 66 -2.01 8.47 -6.44
N LEU A 67 -1.80 8.64 -7.75
CA LEU A 67 -1.51 7.55 -8.67
C LEU A 67 -0.02 7.48 -9.07
N CYS A 68 0.76 8.47 -8.67
CA CYS A 68 2.19 8.56 -8.92
C CYS A 68 2.94 8.14 -7.66
N ILE A 69 3.84 7.16 -7.76
CA ILE A 69 4.58 6.66 -6.58
C ILE A 69 5.54 7.70 -6.00
N SER A 70 6.17 8.49 -6.87
CA SER A 70 7.05 9.61 -6.49
C SER A 70 6.30 10.81 -5.94
N ASP A 71 4.97 10.83 -6.07
CA ASP A 71 4.14 11.93 -5.61
C ASP A 71 2.79 11.45 -5.06
N PRO A 72 2.77 10.83 -3.87
CA PRO A 72 1.54 10.29 -3.28
C PRO A 72 0.45 11.35 -3.04
N LEU A 73 0.84 12.61 -2.82
CA LEU A 73 -0.06 13.73 -2.55
C LEU A 73 -0.52 14.47 -3.84
N HIS A 74 -0.22 13.92 -5.02
CA HIS A 74 -0.55 14.57 -6.30
C HIS A 74 -2.05 14.87 -6.43
N PHE A 75 -2.93 13.95 -6.02
CA PHE A 75 -4.38 14.16 -6.10
C PHE A 75 -4.84 15.33 -5.21
N THR A 76 -4.34 15.41 -3.98
CA THR A 76 -4.65 16.52 -3.06
C THR A 76 -4.27 17.86 -3.66
N ARG A 77 -3.04 17.99 -4.19
CA ARG A 77 -2.60 19.24 -4.82
C ARG A 77 -3.38 19.57 -6.09
N TRP A 78 -3.77 18.55 -6.86
CA TRP A 78 -4.65 18.74 -8.01
C TRP A 78 -6.03 19.28 -7.59
N LEU A 79 -6.62 18.76 -6.51
CA LEU A 79 -7.88 19.29 -5.96
C LEU A 79 -7.75 20.74 -5.54
N GLU A 80 -6.69 21.08 -4.79
CA GLU A 80 -6.40 22.45 -4.34
C GLU A 80 -6.29 23.45 -5.51
N SER A 81 -5.70 23.00 -6.62
CA SER A 81 -5.44 23.84 -7.78
C SER A 81 -6.63 23.96 -8.75
N ASN A 82 -7.52 22.96 -8.80
CA ASN A 82 -8.54 22.84 -9.87
C ASN A 82 -9.98 22.89 -9.37
N LYS A 83 -10.21 22.89 -8.04
CA LYS A 83 -11.55 22.76 -7.47
C LYS A 83 -11.81 23.79 -6.37
N PRO A 84 -13.06 24.25 -6.22
CA PRO A 84 -13.43 25.15 -5.13
C PRO A 84 -13.26 24.45 -3.77
N ARG A 85 -13.03 25.22 -2.71
CA ARG A 85 -12.78 24.70 -1.35
C ARG A 85 -13.86 23.73 -0.84
N ALA A 86 -15.12 23.89 -1.27
CA ALA A 86 -16.22 23.00 -0.90
C ALA A 86 -16.06 21.55 -1.44
N GLU A 87 -15.27 21.36 -2.50
CA GLU A 87 -15.03 20.06 -3.13
C GLU A 87 -13.66 19.45 -2.72
N GLN A 88 -12.91 20.15 -1.85
CA GLN A 88 -11.59 19.74 -1.35
C GLN A 88 -11.69 18.92 -0.04
N GLY A 89 -12.82 18.25 0.20
CA GLY A 89 -13.03 17.43 1.39
C GLY A 89 -12.10 16.21 1.44
N SER A 90 -12.01 15.56 2.60
CA SER A 90 -11.19 14.34 2.78
C SER A 90 -11.66 13.17 1.91
N TYR A 91 -12.95 13.13 1.57
CA TYR A 91 -13.58 12.09 0.75
C TYR A 91 -14.39 12.73 -0.39
N PRO A 92 -13.73 13.23 -1.46
CA PRO A 92 -14.43 13.85 -2.59
C PRO A 92 -15.32 12.85 -3.35
N PRO A 93 -16.26 13.35 -4.19
CA PRO A 93 -17.05 12.49 -5.07
C PRO A 93 -16.21 11.58 -5.95
N ARG A 94 -16.66 10.35 -6.19
CA ARG A 94 -15.98 9.37 -7.06
C ARG A 94 -15.80 9.89 -8.49
N GLN A 95 -16.80 10.57 -9.02
CA GLN A 95 -16.73 11.20 -10.34
C GLN A 95 -15.59 12.24 -10.43
N LEU A 96 -15.32 12.96 -9.34
CA LEU A 96 -14.23 13.93 -9.30
C LEU A 96 -12.86 13.23 -9.36
N TYR A 97 -12.71 12.10 -8.67
CA TYR A 97 -11.52 11.26 -8.81
C TYR A 97 -11.38 10.71 -10.25
N GLY A 98 -12.48 10.29 -10.89
CA GLY A 98 -12.47 9.88 -12.30
C GLY A 98 -11.98 10.99 -13.23
N THR A 99 -12.41 12.23 -12.99
CA THR A 99 -11.96 13.42 -13.73
C THR A 99 -10.44 13.61 -13.58
N TYR A 100 -9.92 13.44 -12.37
CA TYR A 100 -8.48 13.49 -12.10
C TYR A 100 -7.71 12.38 -12.83
N LEU A 101 -8.20 11.14 -12.82
CA LEU A 101 -7.56 10.02 -13.52
C LEU A 101 -7.51 10.27 -15.03
N ASN A 102 -8.59 10.80 -15.62
CA ASN A 102 -8.59 11.13 -17.03
C ASN A 102 -7.60 12.28 -17.33
N TRP A 103 -7.56 13.31 -16.49
CA TRP A 103 -6.59 14.40 -16.61
C TRP A 103 -5.13 13.90 -16.55
N LEU A 104 -4.83 12.97 -15.64
CA LEU A 104 -3.51 12.32 -15.56
C LEU A 104 -3.17 11.58 -16.84
N PHE A 105 -4.12 10.82 -17.38
CA PHE A 105 -3.93 10.12 -18.65
C PHE A 105 -3.65 11.09 -19.80
N GLN A 106 -4.38 12.20 -19.91
CA GLN A 106 -4.11 13.20 -20.95
C GLN A 106 -2.68 13.74 -20.84
N SER A 107 -2.25 14.11 -19.63
CA SER A 107 -0.87 14.56 -19.38
C SER A 107 0.16 13.49 -19.75
N ALA A 108 -0.07 12.24 -19.37
CA ALA A 108 0.78 11.10 -19.71
C ALA A 108 0.87 10.86 -21.22
N PHE A 109 -0.26 10.97 -21.93
CA PHE A 109 -0.31 10.79 -23.38
C PHE A 109 0.52 11.84 -24.13
N HIS A 110 0.49 13.09 -23.68
CA HIS A 110 1.34 14.14 -24.23
C HIS A 110 2.83 13.90 -23.91
N ASN A 111 3.14 13.50 -22.66
CA ASN A 111 4.52 13.27 -22.22
C ASN A 111 5.17 12.03 -22.88
N ALA A 112 4.39 11.01 -23.26
CA ALA A 112 4.91 9.82 -23.93
C ALA A 112 5.74 10.17 -25.19
N ARG A 113 5.31 11.17 -25.96
CA ARG A 113 6.04 11.63 -27.15
C ARG A 113 7.40 12.25 -26.81
N SER A 114 7.47 13.10 -25.78
CA SER A 114 8.74 13.68 -25.32
C SER A 114 9.72 12.65 -24.79
N LYS A 115 9.22 11.47 -24.37
CA LYS A 115 10.02 10.33 -23.89
C LYS A 115 10.38 9.33 -25.00
N ASN A 116 10.11 9.65 -26.27
CA ASN A 116 10.28 8.72 -27.40
C ASN A 116 9.53 7.39 -27.22
N VAL A 117 8.32 7.46 -26.66
CA VAL A 117 7.41 6.32 -26.50
C VAL A 117 6.22 6.50 -27.44
N HIS A 118 6.01 5.53 -28.32
CA HIS A 118 4.80 5.44 -29.13
C HIS A 118 3.68 4.82 -28.31
N LEU A 119 2.80 5.66 -27.76
CA LEU A 119 1.60 5.24 -27.04
C LEU A 119 0.40 5.22 -27.99
N GLN A 120 -0.17 4.03 -28.21
CA GLN A 120 -1.39 3.83 -28.98
C GLN A 120 -2.51 3.36 -28.04
N VAL A 121 -3.65 4.04 -28.09
CA VAL A 121 -4.85 3.63 -27.35
C VAL A 121 -5.78 2.85 -28.28
N VAL A 122 -6.27 1.72 -27.80
CA VAL A 122 -7.23 0.86 -28.50
C VAL A 122 -8.51 0.77 -27.67
N TYR A 123 -9.56 1.42 -28.15
CA TYR A 123 -10.86 1.45 -27.49
C TYR A 123 -11.69 0.20 -27.81
N GLN A 124 -11.20 -0.97 -27.41
CA GLN A 124 -11.84 -2.28 -27.62
C GLN A 124 -11.62 -3.20 -26.42
N GLU A 125 -12.56 -4.10 -26.16
CA GLU A 125 -12.34 -5.19 -25.20
C GLU A 125 -11.31 -6.19 -25.74
N VAL A 126 -10.28 -6.51 -24.95
CA VAL A 126 -9.38 -7.64 -25.24
C VAL A 126 -10.09 -8.93 -24.86
N VAL A 127 -10.15 -9.87 -25.79
CA VAL A 127 -10.90 -11.13 -25.61
C VAL A 127 -10.02 -12.35 -25.58
N THR A 128 -8.80 -12.27 -26.11
CA THR A 128 -7.88 -13.42 -26.18
C THR A 128 -6.44 -12.95 -26.16
N VAL A 129 -5.61 -13.71 -25.45
CA VAL A 129 -4.14 -13.57 -25.44
C VAL A 129 -3.54 -14.90 -25.85
N LEU A 130 -2.61 -14.86 -26.81
CA LEU A 130 -1.89 -16.03 -27.31
C LEU A 130 -0.40 -15.83 -27.09
N LYS A 131 0.31 -16.86 -26.61
CA LYS A 131 1.77 -16.85 -26.59
C LYS A 131 2.31 -17.35 -27.94
N LYS A 132 3.24 -16.61 -28.54
CA LYS A 132 3.95 -16.94 -29.78
C LYS A 132 5.45 -16.85 -29.52
N ASP A 133 6.13 -17.97 -29.32
CA ASP A 133 7.56 -18.02 -28.97
C ASP A 133 7.92 -17.03 -27.85
N ARG A 134 8.57 -15.91 -28.19
CA ARG A 134 9.00 -14.86 -27.26
C ARG A 134 7.96 -13.75 -27.08
N THR A 135 7.01 -13.59 -28.00
CA THR A 135 6.00 -12.53 -28.03
C THR A 135 4.62 -13.04 -27.64
N PHE A 136 3.65 -12.12 -27.62
CA PHE A 136 2.24 -12.37 -27.43
C PHE A 136 1.44 -11.75 -28.58
N GLU A 137 0.35 -12.39 -28.92
CA GLU A 137 -0.65 -11.87 -29.84
C GLU A 137 -1.94 -11.58 -29.04
N ILE A 138 -2.34 -10.31 -29.04
CA ILE A 138 -3.55 -9.81 -28.40
C ILE A 138 -4.64 -9.75 -29.45
N VAL A 139 -5.81 -10.30 -29.15
CA VAL A 139 -7.00 -10.24 -30.01
C VAL A 139 -8.08 -9.43 -29.30
N ASP A 140 -8.54 -8.37 -29.95
CA ASP A 140 -9.67 -7.57 -29.48
C ASP A 140 -11.03 -8.12 -29.97
N GLU A 141 -12.12 -7.61 -29.40
CA GLU A 141 -13.48 -8.07 -29.72
C GLU A 141 -13.91 -7.81 -31.17
N SER A 142 -13.24 -6.89 -31.87
CA SER A 142 -13.48 -6.63 -33.30
C SER A 142 -12.68 -7.55 -34.22
N GLY A 143 -11.83 -8.42 -33.65
CA GLY A 143 -10.94 -9.31 -34.38
C GLY A 143 -9.60 -8.67 -34.74
N GLY A 144 -9.30 -7.46 -34.24
CA GLY A 144 -8.00 -6.82 -34.40
C GLY A 144 -6.90 -7.59 -33.66
N THR A 145 -5.73 -7.75 -34.29
CA THR A 145 -4.60 -8.50 -33.74
C THR A 145 -3.37 -7.62 -33.54
N TYR A 146 -2.74 -7.71 -32.38
CA TYR A 146 -1.58 -6.90 -32.01
C TYR A 146 -0.46 -7.78 -31.44
N THR A 147 0.72 -7.73 -32.03
CA THR A 147 1.89 -8.46 -31.55
C THR A 147 2.70 -7.58 -30.60
N VAL A 148 2.97 -8.08 -29.39
CA VAL A 148 3.75 -7.39 -28.36
C VAL A 148 4.73 -8.31 -27.65
N ASP A 149 5.79 -7.78 -27.04
CA ASP A 149 6.77 -8.57 -26.30
C ASP A 149 6.26 -8.95 -24.90
N LYS A 150 5.52 -8.04 -24.26
CA LYS A 150 5.05 -8.17 -22.87
C LYS A 150 3.60 -7.73 -22.73
N VAL A 151 2.88 -8.29 -21.77
CA VAL A 151 1.46 -8.03 -21.53
C VAL A 151 1.22 -7.79 -20.05
N VAL A 152 0.56 -6.70 -19.70
CA VAL A 152 0.11 -6.39 -18.34
C VAL A 152 -1.42 -6.45 -18.30
N LEU A 153 -1.97 -7.35 -17.49
CA LEU A 153 -3.40 -7.53 -17.30
C LEU A 153 -3.86 -6.70 -16.10
N ALA A 154 -4.49 -5.56 -16.39
CA ALA A 154 -5.08 -4.64 -15.42
C ALA A 154 -6.62 -4.62 -15.57
N LEU A 155 -7.23 -5.81 -15.52
CA LEU A 155 -8.63 -6.05 -15.93
C LEU A 155 -9.68 -5.41 -15.02
N GLY A 156 -9.26 -4.88 -13.87
CA GLY A 156 -10.14 -4.31 -12.87
C GLY A 156 -10.90 -5.39 -12.09
N ASN A 157 -12.04 -4.99 -11.56
CA ASN A 157 -12.82 -5.77 -10.61
C ASN A 157 -14.01 -6.46 -11.28
N PHE A 158 -14.23 -7.72 -10.94
CA PHE A 158 -15.41 -8.49 -11.35
C PHE A 158 -16.42 -8.54 -10.20
N PRO A 159 -17.73 -8.42 -10.48
CA PRO A 159 -18.75 -8.51 -9.44
C PRO A 159 -18.83 -9.93 -8.89
N CYS A 160 -18.90 -10.06 -7.55
CA CYS A 160 -19.20 -11.32 -6.88
C CYS A 160 -20.69 -11.62 -6.96
N CYS A 161 -21.06 -12.82 -7.40
CA CYS A 161 -22.42 -13.32 -7.33
C CYS A 161 -22.54 -14.34 -6.20
N SER A 162 -23.12 -13.92 -5.08
CA SER A 162 -23.35 -14.80 -3.92
C SER A 162 -24.64 -15.61 -4.05
N GLN A 163 -25.58 -15.15 -4.88
CA GLN A 163 -26.89 -15.79 -5.12
C GLN A 163 -27.05 -16.29 -6.57
N PRO A 164 -26.18 -17.19 -7.08
CA PRO A 164 -26.22 -17.60 -8.48
C PRO A 164 -27.51 -18.34 -8.87
N HIS A 165 -28.21 -18.96 -7.91
CA HIS A 165 -29.51 -19.61 -8.15
C HIS A 165 -30.65 -18.63 -8.42
N LEU A 166 -30.46 -17.34 -8.11
CA LEU A 166 -31.41 -16.26 -8.40
C LEU A 166 -31.07 -15.53 -9.70
N ALA A 167 -30.03 -15.97 -10.42
CA ALA A 167 -29.72 -15.42 -11.72
C ALA A 167 -30.94 -15.55 -12.65
N ASN A 168 -31.26 -14.47 -13.37
CA ASN A 168 -32.41 -14.34 -14.27
C ASN A 168 -33.81 -14.31 -13.62
N THR A 169 -33.95 -14.23 -12.30
CA THR A 169 -35.25 -13.97 -11.69
C THR A 169 -35.67 -12.49 -11.89
N PRO A 170 -36.97 -12.18 -12.05
CA PRO A 170 -37.43 -10.80 -12.18
C PRO A 170 -36.99 -9.92 -10.99
N GLY A 171 -36.51 -8.72 -11.26
CA GLY A 171 -36.08 -7.78 -10.22
C GLY A 171 -34.72 -8.10 -9.57
N TYR A 172 -33.96 -9.07 -10.09
CA TYR A 172 -32.57 -9.33 -9.67
C TYR A 172 -31.58 -8.44 -10.42
N PHE A 173 -30.69 -7.79 -9.68
CA PHE A 173 -29.55 -7.02 -10.19
C PHE A 173 -28.25 -7.69 -9.75
N GLU A 174 -27.49 -8.23 -10.70
CA GLU A 174 -26.21 -8.94 -10.46
C GLU A 174 -25.10 -8.06 -9.87
N THR A 175 -25.27 -6.73 -9.94
CA THR A 175 -24.33 -5.77 -9.38
C THR A 175 -25.03 -4.43 -9.16
N PRO A 176 -24.64 -3.62 -8.16
CA PRO A 176 -25.12 -2.25 -8.04
C PRO A 176 -24.54 -1.34 -9.12
N TRP A 177 -23.48 -1.77 -9.83
CA TRP A 177 -22.76 -0.89 -10.75
C TRP A 177 -23.19 -1.06 -12.23
N PRO A 178 -23.22 0.02 -13.02
CA PRO A 178 -23.18 1.41 -12.57
C PRO A 178 -24.48 1.80 -11.85
N LEU A 179 -24.39 2.67 -10.84
CA LEU A 179 -25.46 2.95 -9.88
C LEU A 179 -26.71 3.56 -10.52
N GLU A 180 -26.59 4.28 -11.64
CA GLU A 180 -27.74 4.85 -12.35
C GLU A 180 -28.74 3.80 -12.83
N LYS A 181 -28.31 2.52 -13.00
CA LYS A 181 -29.24 1.43 -13.33
C LYS A 181 -30.26 1.18 -12.23
N LEU A 182 -29.93 1.49 -10.97
CA LEU A 182 -30.86 1.32 -9.85
C LEU A 182 -32.03 2.32 -9.90
N ASN A 183 -31.91 3.40 -10.68
CA ASN A 183 -32.98 4.39 -10.87
C ASN A 183 -34.19 3.82 -11.62
N THR A 184 -34.07 2.64 -12.25
CA THR A 184 -35.20 1.96 -12.91
C THR A 184 -36.11 1.25 -11.90
N ILE A 185 -35.65 1.05 -10.66
CA ILE A 185 -36.44 0.44 -9.59
C ILE A 185 -37.52 1.44 -9.14
N PRO A 186 -38.81 1.05 -9.07
CA PRO A 186 -39.88 1.91 -8.60
C PRO A 186 -39.57 2.53 -7.23
N LYS A 187 -39.85 3.82 -7.05
CA LYS A 187 -39.47 4.56 -5.84
C LYS A 187 -40.06 3.97 -4.55
N ASN A 188 -41.22 3.31 -4.61
CA ASN A 188 -41.93 2.83 -3.41
C ASN A 188 -41.74 1.32 -3.15
N SER A 189 -41.00 0.61 -4.00
CA SER A 189 -40.80 -0.84 -3.85
C SER A 189 -39.78 -1.16 -2.76
N SER A 190 -39.94 -2.29 -2.09
CA SER A 190 -38.94 -2.82 -1.16
C SER A 190 -37.75 -3.43 -1.88
N VAL A 191 -36.54 -3.19 -1.38
CA VAL A 191 -35.30 -3.62 -2.03
C VAL A 191 -34.37 -4.27 -1.01
N CYS A 192 -33.94 -5.49 -1.31
CA CYS A 192 -32.89 -6.16 -0.55
C CYS A 192 -31.54 -5.96 -1.26
N ILE A 193 -30.54 -5.53 -0.52
CA ILE A 193 -29.16 -5.34 -0.97
C ILE A 193 -28.29 -6.39 -0.26
N VAL A 194 -27.81 -7.38 -1.02
CA VAL A 194 -26.96 -8.46 -0.52
C VAL A 194 -25.54 -7.94 -0.35
N GLY A 195 -25.20 -7.54 0.87
CA GLY A 195 -23.92 -6.93 1.23
C GLY A 195 -24.14 -5.65 2.03
N SER A 196 -23.65 -5.64 3.28
CA SER A 196 -23.65 -4.47 4.15
C SER A 196 -22.32 -3.70 4.15
N GLY A 197 -21.44 -3.97 3.19
CA GLY A 197 -20.16 -3.27 2.99
C GLY A 197 -20.30 -2.00 2.15
N LEU A 198 -19.16 -1.36 1.83
CA LEU A 198 -19.15 -0.04 1.19
C LEU A 198 -19.93 0.04 -0.13
N SER A 199 -19.91 -1.00 -0.98
CA SER A 199 -20.69 -1.01 -2.22
C SER A 199 -22.20 -1.08 -1.98
N GLY A 200 -22.64 -1.82 -0.96
CA GLY A 200 -24.06 -1.88 -0.59
C GLY A 200 -24.56 -0.59 0.05
N ILE A 201 -23.69 0.05 0.85
CA ILE A 201 -23.95 1.38 1.41
C ILE A 201 -24.02 2.43 0.31
N ASP A 202 -23.09 2.42 -0.66
CA ASP A 202 -23.12 3.31 -1.83
C ASP A 202 -24.43 3.13 -2.62
N ALA A 203 -24.88 1.88 -2.83
CA ALA A 203 -26.15 1.59 -3.48
C ALA A 203 -27.34 2.16 -2.69
N ALA A 204 -27.38 1.93 -1.38
CA ALA A 204 -28.48 2.41 -0.53
C ALA A 204 -28.56 3.94 -0.47
N ILE A 205 -27.41 4.60 -0.29
CA ILE A 205 -27.32 6.08 -0.28
C ILE A 205 -27.72 6.63 -1.65
N HIS A 206 -27.24 6.05 -2.75
CA HIS A 206 -27.61 6.48 -4.10
C HIS A 206 -29.12 6.36 -4.35
N MET A 207 -29.74 5.24 -3.95
CA MET A 207 -31.18 5.07 -4.08
C MET A 207 -31.96 6.10 -3.23
N ALA A 208 -31.52 6.34 -2.00
CA ALA A 208 -32.12 7.38 -1.15
C ALA A 208 -31.99 8.79 -1.77
N ASP A 209 -30.81 9.15 -2.28
CA ASP A 209 -30.52 10.45 -2.90
C ASP A 209 -31.29 10.69 -4.20
N THR A 210 -31.61 9.62 -4.93
CA THR A 210 -32.44 9.67 -6.14
C THR A 210 -33.94 9.61 -5.82
N GLY A 211 -34.29 9.68 -4.53
CA GLY A 211 -35.66 9.80 -4.03
C GLY A 211 -36.43 8.48 -4.04
N HIS A 212 -35.75 7.34 -3.90
CA HIS A 212 -36.40 6.11 -3.51
C HIS A 212 -36.98 6.29 -2.10
N GLU A 213 -38.21 5.86 -1.86
CA GLU A 213 -39.00 5.98 -0.63
C GLU A 213 -39.25 4.62 0.04
N GLY A 214 -39.18 3.53 -0.72
CA GLY A 214 -39.31 2.15 -0.24
C GLY A 214 -38.25 1.75 0.79
N LEU A 215 -38.53 0.64 1.47
CA LEU A 215 -37.63 0.04 2.46
C LEU A 215 -36.39 -0.54 1.77
N LEU A 216 -35.21 -0.12 2.23
CA LEU A 216 -33.93 -0.67 1.80
C LEU A 216 -33.37 -1.60 2.90
N MET A 217 -33.15 -2.87 2.56
CA MET A 217 -32.64 -3.88 3.50
C MET A 217 -31.21 -4.25 3.13
N LEU A 218 -30.22 -3.85 3.92
CA LEU A 218 -28.83 -4.31 3.73
C LEU A 218 -28.64 -5.61 4.52
N VAL A 219 -28.32 -6.69 3.82
CA VAL A 219 -28.21 -8.01 4.43
C VAL A 219 -26.81 -8.58 4.28
N SER A 220 -26.29 -9.24 5.31
CA SER A 220 -25.01 -9.96 5.22
C SER A 220 -24.95 -11.12 6.21
N ARG A 221 -24.02 -12.07 6.07
CA ARG A 221 -23.94 -13.25 6.97
C ARG A 221 -23.91 -12.90 8.47
N GLY A 222 -23.33 -11.75 8.81
CA GLY A 222 -23.20 -11.26 10.19
C GLY A 222 -24.11 -10.08 10.54
N GLY A 223 -24.74 -9.43 9.55
CA GLY A 223 -25.49 -8.19 9.76
C GLY A 223 -24.62 -7.04 10.29
N ARG A 224 -23.32 -7.01 9.98
CA ARG A 224 -22.37 -6.01 10.51
C ARG A 224 -22.19 -4.83 9.56
N LEU A 225 -22.02 -3.64 10.12
CA LEU A 225 -21.58 -2.46 9.38
C LEU A 225 -20.06 -2.28 9.48
N PRO A 226 -19.41 -1.72 8.43
CA PRO A 226 -18.03 -1.25 8.53
C PRO A 226 -17.85 -0.26 9.68
N LYS A 227 -16.66 -0.22 10.26
CA LYS A 227 -16.26 0.84 11.19
C LYS A 227 -16.28 2.20 10.51
N VAL A 228 -16.32 3.28 11.28
CA VAL A 228 -16.35 4.65 10.75
C VAL A 228 -14.94 5.24 10.75
N GLN A 229 -14.55 5.84 9.63
CA GLN A 229 -13.32 6.64 9.53
C GLN A 229 -13.56 8.05 10.08
N THR A 230 -12.53 8.66 10.65
CA THR A 230 -12.60 10.09 11.02
C THR A 230 -12.35 10.99 9.82
N ASN A 231 -12.94 12.18 9.84
CA ASN A 231 -12.59 13.28 8.94
C ASN A 231 -11.43 14.13 9.46
N ARG A 232 -10.89 13.83 10.66
CA ARG A 232 -9.76 14.53 11.26
C ARG A 232 -8.43 13.91 10.88
N LEU A 233 -7.36 14.70 10.95
CA LEU A 233 -6.00 14.19 10.89
C LEU A 233 -5.70 13.45 12.20
N LEU A 234 -5.40 12.15 12.08
CA LEU A 234 -4.92 11.36 13.19
C LEU A 234 -3.42 11.61 13.38
N LYS A 235 -2.96 11.54 14.63
CA LYS A 235 -1.52 11.48 14.89
C LYS A 235 -0.99 10.14 14.36
N PRO A 236 0.16 10.12 13.66
CA PRO A 236 0.79 8.87 13.24
C PRO A 236 1.03 7.93 14.42
N TYR A 237 0.93 6.63 14.18
CA TYR A 237 1.25 5.63 15.19
C TYR A 237 2.76 5.65 15.46
N LYS A 238 3.14 5.95 16.70
CA LYS A 238 4.55 6.10 17.10
C LYS A 238 5.36 4.81 17.01
N GLY A 239 4.72 3.65 17.18
CA GLY A 239 5.38 2.34 17.15
C GLY A 239 5.53 1.72 15.75
N GLN A 240 5.43 2.50 14.67
CA GLN A 240 5.45 1.95 13.31
C GLN A 240 6.74 1.16 12.97
N TYR A 241 7.88 1.45 13.61
CA TYR A 241 9.11 0.66 13.44
C TYR A 241 9.03 -0.72 14.08
N ALA A 242 8.21 -0.92 15.11
CA ALA A 242 7.96 -2.25 15.64
C ALA A 242 7.28 -3.14 14.58
N LEU A 243 6.48 -2.57 13.67
CA LEU A 243 5.85 -3.31 12.56
C LEU A 243 6.89 -3.78 11.53
N HIS A 244 7.96 -3.01 11.30
CA HIS A 244 9.10 -3.42 10.48
C HIS A 244 9.82 -4.63 11.08
N VAL A 245 10.08 -4.60 12.39
CA VAL A 245 10.70 -5.70 13.13
C VAL A 245 9.81 -6.94 13.11
N ILE A 246 8.51 -6.80 13.43
CA ILE A 246 7.55 -7.92 13.38
C ILE A 246 7.50 -8.54 11.99
N ALA A 247 7.47 -7.71 10.94
CA ALA A 247 7.43 -8.20 9.56
C ALA A 247 8.70 -8.97 9.18
N ARG A 248 9.89 -8.47 9.56
CA ARG A 248 11.15 -9.20 9.33
C ARG A 248 11.23 -10.50 10.10
N HIS A 249 10.83 -10.48 11.36
CA HIS A 249 10.79 -11.67 12.19
C HIS A 249 9.90 -12.76 11.56
N LEU A 250 8.71 -12.39 11.10
CA LEU A 250 7.80 -13.29 10.40
C LEU A 250 8.38 -13.82 9.07
N GLU A 251 9.13 -13.00 8.35
CA GLU A 251 9.76 -13.39 7.08
C GLU A 251 10.92 -14.37 7.27
N GLU A 252 11.70 -14.23 8.34
CA GLU A 252 12.86 -15.09 8.66
C GLU A 252 12.45 -16.40 9.33
N TYR A 253 11.50 -16.34 10.27
CA TYR A 253 11.08 -17.49 11.06
C TYR A 253 9.76 -18.11 10.57
N ARG A 254 9.49 -18.15 9.26
CA ARG A 254 8.22 -18.66 8.70
C ARG A 254 7.76 -20.02 9.22
N ALA A 255 8.70 -20.91 9.57
CA ALA A 255 8.40 -22.24 10.09
C ALA A 255 8.13 -22.28 11.62
N GLU A 256 8.61 -21.29 12.38
CA GLU A 256 8.52 -21.25 13.86
C GLU A 256 7.55 -20.15 14.36
N ALA A 257 7.44 -19.04 13.63
CA ALA A 257 6.55 -17.90 13.91
C ALA A 257 5.10 -18.10 13.44
N ALA A 258 4.78 -19.28 12.92
CA ALA A 258 3.46 -19.68 12.44
C ALA A 258 2.64 -20.47 13.47
N SER A 259 2.99 -20.41 14.77
CA SER A 259 2.01 -20.80 15.79
C SER A 259 0.98 -19.67 15.94
N PRO A 260 -0.33 -19.94 15.82
CA PRO A 260 -1.37 -18.96 16.10
C PRO A 260 -1.18 -18.27 17.46
N GLU A 261 -0.57 -18.96 18.42
CA GLU A 261 -0.23 -18.47 19.75
C GLU A 261 0.79 -17.32 19.72
N TRP A 262 1.86 -17.41 18.91
CA TRP A 262 2.87 -16.36 18.81
C TRP A 262 2.30 -15.10 18.17
N LEU A 263 1.63 -15.23 17.02
CA LEU A 263 0.95 -14.12 16.33
C LEU A 263 -0.08 -13.46 17.24
N PHE A 264 -0.87 -14.25 17.95
CA PHE A 264 -1.85 -13.75 18.90
C PHE A 264 -1.19 -13.04 20.09
N SER A 265 -0.04 -13.52 20.58
CA SER A 265 0.70 -12.83 21.63
C SER A 265 1.23 -11.46 21.20
N LYS A 266 1.76 -11.34 19.97
CA LYS A 266 2.23 -10.07 19.41
C LYS A 266 1.08 -9.11 19.11
N PHE A 267 -0.01 -9.62 18.55
CA PHE A 267 -1.24 -8.83 18.37
C PHE A 267 -1.80 -8.33 19.70
N ARG A 268 -1.84 -9.19 20.73
CA ARG A 268 -2.25 -8.80 22.09
C ARG A 268 -1.34 -7.70 22.65
N SER A 269 -0.03 -7.86 22.57
CA SER A 269 0.94 -6.85 23.02
C SER A 269 0.70 -5.50 22.34
N LEU A 270 0.46 -5.52 21.03
CA LEU A 270 0.17 -4.32 20.24
C LEU A 270 -1.19 -3.70 20.62
N ALA A 271 -2.20 -4.54 20.87
CA ALA A 271 -3.52 -4.10 21.33
C ALA A 271 -3.49 -3.49 22.74
N GLU A 272 -2.67 -4.04 23.63
CA GLU A 272 -2.42 -3.51 24.98
C GLU A 272 -1.67 -2.18 24.94
N GLU A 273 -0.62 -2.05 24.11
CA GLU A 273 0.14 -0.81 23.93
C GLU A 273 -0.75 0.35 23.44
N LEU A 274 -1.72 0.03 22.59
CA LEU A 274 -2.62 1.00 21.99
C LEU A 274 -3.87 1.30 22.82
N ASP A 275 -3.93 0.80 24.06
CA ASP A 275 -5.11 0.87 24.92
C ASP A 275 -6.40 0.55 24.13
N LEU A 276 -6.35 -0.47 23.24
CA LEU A 276 -7.50 -0.95 22.49
C LEU A 276 -8.40 -1.69 23.47
N LYS A 277 -9.04 -0.92 24.36
CA LYS A 277 -10.14 -1.37 25.20
C LYS A 277 -11.15 -1.99 24.26
N ASP A 278 -11.57 -3.19 24.62
CA ASP A 278 -12.58 -3.93 23.88
C ASP A 278 -12.16 -4.38 22.47
N TRP A 279 -10.88 -4.70 22.23
CA TRP A 279 -10.53 -5.42 21.01
C TRP A 279 -11.36 -6.70 20.86
N THR A 280 -11.75 -7.39 21.94
CA THR A 280 -12.65 -8.55 21.88
C THR A 280 -14.10 -8.22 21.50
N ASN A 281 -14.54 -6.96 21.50
CA ASN A 281 -15.93 -6.60 21.18
C ASN A 281 -16.32 -6.91 19.73
N PHE A 282 -15.35 -7.11 18.83
CA PHE A 282 -15.67 -7.64 17.50
C PHE A 282 -16.27 -9.06 17.54
N LEU A 283 -16.09 -9.81 18.64
CA LEU A 283 -16.66 -11.15 18.81
C LEU A 283 -18.17 -11.09 19.11
N PHE A 284 -18.68 -9.97 19.61
CA PHE A 284 -20.08 -9.82 19.97
C PHE A 284 -20.87 -9.17 18.83
N LYS A 285 -22.14 -9.59 18.67
CA LYS A 285 -23.09 -8.96 17.73
C LYS A 285 -23.80 -7.85 18.51
N GLU A 286 -23.50 -6.60 18.16
CA GLU A 286 -24.21 -5.41 18.65
C GLU A 286 -25.30 -5.03 17.65
N ASP A 287 -26.31 -4.30 18.10
CA ASP A 287 -27.28 -3.66 17.21
C ASP A 287 -26.52 -2.71 16.24
N PRO A 288 -26.76 -2.81 14.90
CA PRO A 288 -26.01 -2.03 13.93
C PRO A 288 -26.16 -0.50 14.10
N LEU A 289 -27.33 -0.02 14.55
CA LEU A 289 -27.56 1.41 14.77
C LEU A 289 -26.82 1.91 16.01
N LEU A 290 -26.82 1.12 17.10
CA LEU A 290 -26.02 1.42 18.29
C LEU A 290 -24.52 1.44 17.96
N GLN A 291 -24.03 0.43 17.23
CA GLN A 291 -22.63 0.37 16.79
C GLN A 291 -22.26 1.61 15.97
N LEU A 292 -23.09 1.97 14.97
CA LEU A 292 -22.86 3.10 14.08
C LEU A 292 -22.84 4.42 14.86
N SER A 293 -23.79 4.60 15.79
CA SER A 293 -23.88 5.79 16.64
C SER A 293 -22.63 5.99 17.51
N ARG A 294 -22.11 4.91 18.11
CA ARG A 294 -20.86 4.96 18.87
C ARG A 294 -19.65 5.26 17.98
N ASP A 295 -19.53 4.55 16.86
CA ASP A 295 -18.40 4.70 15.94
C ASP A 295 -18.34 6.15 15.37
N ILE A 296 -19.50 6.80 15.13
CA ILE A 296 -19.60 8.23 14.75
C ILE A 296 -19.08 9.15 15.88
N GLN A 297 -19.51 8.93 17.13
CA GLN A 297 -19.04 9.73 18.26
C GLN A 297 -17.53 9.61 18.47
N ASP A 298 -16.97 8.41 18.31
CA ASP A 298 -15.52 8.20 18.42
C ASP A 298 -14.76 8.90 17.28
N ALA A 299 -15.33 8.89 16.07
CA ALA A 299 -14.78 9.61 14.93
C ALA A 299 -14.76 11.14 15.13
N GLU A 300 -15.82 11.70 15.75
CA GLU A 300 -15.91 13.13 16.09
C GLU A 300 -14.92 13.53 17.20
N ARG A 301 -14.75 12.67 18.22
CA ARG A 301 -13.82 12.90 19.33
C ARG A 301 -12.36 12.73 18.93
N GLY A 302 -12.08 12.02 17.82
CA GLY A 302 -10.73 11.73 17.37
C GLY A 302 -10.02 10.67 18.22
N THR A 303 -10.79 9.78 18.85
CA THR A 303 -10.31 8.74 19.78
C THR A 303 -10.05 7.39 19.10
N LEU A 304 -10.02 7.34 17.76
CA LEU A 304 -9.86 6.12 16.96
C LEU A 304 -8.40 5.62 16.89
N GLN A 305 -7.83 5.18 18.01
CA GLN A 305 -6.45 4.68 18.07
C GLN A 305 -6.19 3.48 17.14
N TRP A 306 -7.19 2.60 16.99
CA TRP A 306 -7.12 1.45 16.06
C TRP A 306 -6.89 1.89 14.61
N ARG A 307 -7.39 3.07 14.21
CA ARG A 307 -7.27 3.56 12.84
C ARG A 307 -5.86 4.03 12.55
N ALA A 308 -5.24 4.74 13.49
CA ALA A 308 -3.84 5.17 13.36
C ALA A 308 -2.90 3.95 13.23
N LEU A 309 -3.15 2.89 14.01
CA LEU A 309 -2.44 1.62 13.83
C LEU A 309 -2.74 1.00 12.47
N GLY A 310 -4.02 0.91 12.07
CA GLY A 310 -4.42 0.31 10.81
C GLY A 310 -3.76 0.97 9.60
N ASP A 311 -3.69 2.30 9.59
CA ASP A 311 -3.00 3.09 8.56
C ASP A 311 -1.49 2.79 8.55
N ALA A 312 -0.85 2.71 9.72
CA ALA A 312 0.56 2.34 9.83
C ALA A 312 0.85 0.88 9.45
N ALA A 313 -0.10 -0.03 9.71
CA ALA A 313 0.03 -1.46 9.41
C ALA A 313 -0.28 -1.82 7.96
N ALA A 314 -1.03 -0.98 7.24
CA ALA A 314 -1.45 -1.24 5.85
C ALA A 314 -0.30 -1.62 4.89
N PRO A 315 0.89 -0.98 4.93
CA PRO A 315 2.02 -1.38 4.10
C PRO A 315 2.59 -2.77 4.41
N PHE A 316 2.33 -3.30 5.62
CA PHE A 316 2.87 -4.57 6.09
C PHE A 316 1.92 -5.75 5.87
N PHE A 317 0.64 -5.53 5.59
CA PHE A 317 -0.34 -6.60 5.43
C PHE A 317 0.07 -7.65 4.39
N GLU A 318 0.70 -7.24 3.28
CA GLU A 318 1.23 -8.18 2.29
C GLU A 318 2.43 -9.00 2.82
N ARG A 319 3.28 -8.40 3.66
CA ARG A 319 4.42 -9.08 4.29
C ARG A 319 3.93 -10.10 5.31
N PHE A 320 2.96 -9.71 6.14
CA PHE A 320 2.32 -10.61 7.10
C PHE A 320 1.60 -11.75 6.38
N TRP A 321 0.84 -11.44 5.33
CA TRP A 321 0.16 -12.45 4.53
C TRP A 321 1.14 -13.46 3.94
N ASP A 322 2.25 -12.99 3.37
CA ASP A 322 3.24 -13.87 2.75
C ASP A 322 3.95 -14.79 3.77
N ALA A 323 4.11 -14.35 5.01
CA ALA A 323 4.71 -15.16 6.05
C ALA A 323 3.82 -16.34 6.51
N LEU A 324 2.49 -16.23 6.35
CA LEU A 324 1.56 -17.28 6.76
C LEU A 324 1.60 -18.48 5.81
N ALA A 325 1.45 -19.70 6.35
CA ALA A 325 1.23 -20.89 5.55
C ALA A 325 -0.13 -20.84 4.85
N ILE A 326 -0.29 -21.62 3.77
CA ILE A 326 -1.51 -21.58 2.96
C ILE A 326 -2.77 -21.95 3.77
N ASP A 327 -2.65 -22.87 4.72
CA ASP A 327 -3.78 -23.31 5.54
C ASP A 327 -4.16 -22.28 6.61
N ASP A 328 -3.19 -21.54 7.16
CA ASP A 328 -3.46 -20.42 8.06
C ASP A 328 -4.15 -19.26 7.33
N ARG A 329 -3.71 -18.98 6.09
CA ARG A 329 -4.38 -18.01 5.21
C ARG A 329 -5.83 -18.42 4.94
N LYS A 330 -6.12 -19.70 4.68
CA LYS A 330 -7.51 -20.19 4.55
C LYS A 330 -8.30 -20.00 5.83
N ALA A 331 -7.74 -20.41 6.97
CA ALA A 331 -8.39 -20.27 8.27
C ALA A 331 -8.69 -18.79 8.59
N PHE A 332 -7.79 -17.88 8.23
CA PHE A 332 -8.01 -16.45 8.32
C PHE A 332 -9.16 -15.98 7.42
N LEU A 333 -9.16 -16.40 6.14
CA LEU A 333 -10.20 -16.02 5.19
C LEU A 333 -11.60 -16.47 5.62
N GLU A 334 -11.70 -17.65 6.21
CA GLU A 334 -12.95 -18.24 6.68
C GLU A 334 -13.46 -17.57 7.96
N LYS A 335 -12.58 -17.34 8.93
CA LYS A 335 -12.98 -16.94 10.30
C LYS A 335 -12.90 -15.44 10.55
N TRP A 336 -11.90 -14.77 9.99
CA TRP A 336 -11.50 -13.42 10.41
C TRP A 336 -11.66 -12.37 9.30
N ASN A 337 -11.75 -12.78 8.03
CA ASN A 337 -11.79 -11.86 6.89
C ASN A 337 -12.89 -10.82 6.99
N SER A 338 -14.11 -11.21 7.36
CA SER A 338 -15.23 -10.27 7.47
C SER A 338 -15.00 -9.20 8.53
N MET A 339 -14.32 -9.56 9.63
CA MET A 339 -13.96 -8.61 10.68
C MET A 339 -12.82 -7.71 10.20
N TRP A 340 -11.76 -8.27 9.63
CA TRP A 340 -10.66 -7.48 9.09
C TRP A 340 -11.15 -6.47 8.04
N TYR A 341 -12.01 -6.90 7.11
CA TYR A 341 -12.63 -6.05 6.10
C TYR A 341 -13.43 -4.89 6.72
N SER A 342 -14.13 -5.10 7.84
CA SER A 342 -14.91 -4.03 8.48
C SER A 342 -14.04 -2.90 9.06
N TYR A 343 -12.78 -3.20 9.41
CA TYR A 343 -11.82 -2.23 9.94
C TYR A 343 -11.00 -1.58 8.82
N VAL A 344 -10.43 -2.37 7.91
CA VAL A 344 -9.57 -1.87 6.84
C VAL A 344 -10.36 -1.10 5.79
N HIS A 345 -11.58 -1.56 5.49
CA HIS A 345 -12.52 -0.88 4.61
C HIS A 345 -13.62 -0.18 5.41
N ALA A 346 -13.21 0.59 6.42
CA ALA A 346 -14.08 1.46 7.18
C ALA A 346 -14.80 2.47 6.27
N MET A 347 -16.02 2.85 6.63
CA MET A 347 -16.86 3.79 5.88
C MET A 347 -16.44 5.24 6.17
N PRO A 348 -16.41 6.14 5.17
CA PRO A 348 -16.24 7.57 5.39
C PRO A 348 -17.26 8.15 6.37
N TYR A 349 -16.84 9.12 7.18
CA TYR A 349 -17.67 9.77 8.18
C TYR A 349 -19.00 10.30 7.61
N GLU A 350 -18.94 10.92 6.45
CA GLU A 350 -20.08 11.53 5.77
C GLU A 350 -21.14 10.48 5.39
N ASN A 351 -20.70 9.31 4.89
CA ASN A 351 -21.59 8.20 4.60
C ASN A 351 -22.18 7.60 5.89
N ALA A 352 -21.40 7.54 6.98
CA ALA A 352 -21.86 7.05 8.27
C ALA A 352 -23.02 7.88 8.83
N VAL A 353 -22.89 9.21 8.82
CA VAL A 353 -23.93 10.14 9.28
C VAL A 353 -25.20 10.03 8.42
N ARG A 354 -25.05 9.93 7.10
CA ARG A 354 -26.20 9.75 6.18
C ARG A 354 -26.90 8.43 6.43
N LEU A 355 -26.14 7.34 6.57
CA LEU A 355 -26.67 6.01 6.86
C LEU A 355 -27.41 5.98 8.19
N GLN A 356 -26.84 6.57 9.25
CA GLN A 356 -27.47 6.66 10.57
C GLN A 356 -28.83 7.36 10.47
N SER A 357 -28.90 8.51 9.80
CA SER A 357 -30.15 9.25 9.63
C SER A 357 -31.23 8.43 8.91
N LEU A 358 -30.86 7.69 7.86
CA LEU A 358 -31.78 6.82 7.12
C LEU A 358 -32.24 5.62 7.97
N MET A 359 -31.37 5.07 8.81
CA MET A 359 -31.72 3.99 9.75
C MET A 359 -32.67 4.47 10.84
N GLU A 360 -32.42 5.64 11.43
CA GLU A 360 -33.29 6.24 12.46
C GLU A 360 -34.69 6.56 11.92
N GLN A 361 -34.79 6.92 10.63
CA GLN A 361 -36.07 7.13 9.94
C GLN A 361 -36.77 5.83 9.54
N GLY A 362 -36.18 4.66 9.79
CA GLY A 362 -36.70 3.36 9.36
C GLY A 362 -36.67 3.14 7.85
N ARG A 363 -35.91 3.95 7.11
CA ARG A 363 -35.75 3.84 5.64
C ARG A 363 -34.76 2.73 5.26
N ILE A 364 -33.77 2.49 6.13
CA ILE A 364 -32.78 1.43 5.99
C ILE A 364 -32.84 0.51 7.20
N VAL A 365 -32.80 -0.81 6.95
CA VAL A 365 -32.54 -1.81 8.00
C VAL A 365 -31.29 -2.61 7.64
N VAL A 366 -30.53 -2.98 8.66
CA VAL A 366 -29.34 -3.84 8.51
C VAL A 366 -29.59 -5.11 9.31
N CYS A 367 -29.51 -6.27 8.66
CA CYS A 367 -29.77 -7.53 9.33
C CYS A 367 -28.88 -8.66 8.80
N ASP A 368 -28.85 -9.76 9.54
CA ASP A 368 -28.21 -10.97 9.06
C ASP A 368 -29.08 -11.71 8.03
N VAL A 369 -28.45 -12.54 7.20
CA VAL A 369 -29.15 -13.41 6.26
C VAL A 369 -28.60 -14.83 6.33
N VAL A 370 -29.53 -15.78 6.30
CA VAL A 370 -29.27 -17.22 6.22
C VAL A 370 -29.51 -17.71 4.80
N GLU A 371 -30.63 -17.33 4.20
CA GLU A 371 -31.04 -17.79 2.87
C GLU A 371 -31.92 -16.73 2.17
N ILE A 372 -31.85 -16.69 0.84
CA ILE A 372 -32.74 -15.88 0.00
C ILE A 372 -33.37 -16.77 -1.06
N GLN A 373 -34.71 -16.72 -1.15
CA GLN A 373 -35.50 -17.45 -2.13
C GLN A 373 -36.38 -16.49 -2.92
N HIS A 374 -36.66 -16.82 -4.19
CA HIS A 374 -37.62 -16.08 -5.02
C HIS A 374 -38.92 -16.86 -5.16
N ASN A 375 -40.06 -16.18 -4.99
CA ASN A 375 -41.41 -16.73 -5.11
C ASN A 375 -42.31 -15.80 -5.93
N SER A 376 -43.61 -16.12 -6.04
CA SER A 376 -44.57 -15.33 -6.84
C SER A 376 -44.77 -13.89 -6.35
N SER A 377 -44.41 -13.59 -5.10
CA SER A 377 -44.59 -12.30 -4.44
C SER A 377 -43.28 -11.53 -4.28
N GLY A 378 -42.19 -11.97 -4.93
CA GLY A 378 -40.86 -11.36 -4.83
C GLY A 378 -39.86 -12.27 -4.12
N TYR A 379 -38.94 -11.67 -3.37
CA TYR A 379 -37.89 -12.36 -2.62
C TYR A 379 -38.26 -12.49 -1.15
N THR A 380 -38.01 -13.66 -0.58
CA THR A 380 -38.07 -13.91 0.86
C THR A 380 -36.65 -14.04 1.41
N ILE A 381 -36.35 -13.25 2.43
CA ILE A 381 -35.06 -13.18 3.10
C ILE A 381 -35.22 -13.83 4.47
N THR A 382 -34.63 -15.00 4.66
CA THR A 382 -34.61 -15.67 5.96
C THR A 382 -33.48 -15.09 6.81
N THR A 383 -33.83 -14.41 7.91
CA THR A 383 -32.88 -13.94 8.93
C THR A 383 -32.93 -14.87 10.15
N ARG A 384 -32.01 -14.72 11.13
CA ARG A 384 -32.09 -15.48 12.39
C ARG A 384 -33.29 -15.12 13.27
N ASP A 385 -33.79 -13.90 13.16
CA ASP A 385 -34.85 -13.41 14.04
C ASP A 385 -36.24 -13.57 13.39
N GLN A 386 -36.42 -13.03 12.18
CA GLN A 386 -37.69 -13.10 11.44
C GLN A 386 -37.49 -12.97 9.92
N PRO A 387 -38.31 -13.64 9.10
CA PRO A 387 -38.22 -13.50 7.65
C PRO A 387 -38.65 -12.09 7.21
N LEU A 388 -37.96 -11.55 6.20
CA LEU A 388 -38.28 -10.30 5.53
C LEU A 388 -38.67 -10.58 4.07
N SER A 389 -39.23 -9.59 3.37
CA SER A 389 -39.59 -9.71 1.95
C SER A 389 -39.21 -8.47 1.18
N SER A 390 -38.75 -8.65 -0.06
CA SER A 390 -38.46 -7.56 -1.01
C SER A 390 -39.02 -7.80 -2.39
N ASP A 391 -39.36 -6.73 -3.09
CA ASP A 391 -39.74 -6.76 -4.50
C ASP A 391 -38.51 -6.94 -5.42
N TYR A 392 -37.38 -6.33 -5.04
CA TYR A 392 -36.13 -6.34 -5.80
C TYR A 392 -34.96 -6.84 -4.96
N LEU A 393 -33.94 -7.38 -5.63
CA LEU A 393 -32.72 -7.87 -5.02
C LEU A 393 -31.49 -7.33 -5.77
N ILE A 394 -30.54 -6.73 -5.05
CA ILE A 394 -29.30 -6.17 -5.60
C ILE A 394 -28.12 -6.90 -4.98
N GLU A 395 -27.25 -7.47 -5.81
CA GLU A 395 -26.04 -8.18 -5.37
C GLU A 395 -24.88 -7.20 -5.16
N ALA A 396 -24.53 -6.91 -3.91
CA ALA A 396 -23.44 -6.02 -3.50
C ALA A 396 -22.39 -6.76 -2.64
N SER A 397 -22.18 -8.05 -2.90
CA SER A 397 -21.32 -8.96 -2.10
C SER A 397 -19.80 -8.75 -2.28
N GLY A 398 -19.39 -7.68 -2.95
CA GLY A 398 -18.00 -7.35 -3.18
C GLY A 398 -17.44 -7.90 -4.48
N LEU A 399 -16.17 -8.28 -4.46
CA LEU A 399 -15.39 -8.63 -5.65
C LEU A 399 -15.30 -10.14 -5.83
N GLU A 400 -15.49 -10.63 -7.05
CA GLU A 400 -15.17 -12.01 -7.38
C GLU A 400 -13.67 -12.15 -7.54
N ILE A 401 -13.07 -12.96 -6.68
CA ILE A 401 -11.63 -13.26 -6.70
C ILE A 401 -11.37 -14.68 -7.19
N HIS A 402 -12.36 -15.57 -7.22
CA HIS A 402 -12.16 -16.92 -7.71
C HIS A 402 -12.31 -16.95 -9.23
N VAL A 403 -11.18 -17.14 -9.91
CA VAL A 403 -11.08 -17.17 -11.38
C VAL A 403 -12.10 -18.12 -12.03
N SER A 404 -12.43 -19.24 -11.38
CA SER A 404 -13.43 -20.21 -11.87
C SER A 404 -14.86 -19.69 -11.92
N LYS A 405 -15.17 -18.60 -11.24
CA LYS A 405 -16.49 -17.96 -11.19
C LYS A 405 -16.57 -16.69 -12.04
N ILE A 406 -15.43 -16.21 -12.55
CA ILE A 406 -15.38 -14.99 -13.35
C ILE A 406 -15.82 -15.30 -14.78
N GLN A 407 -16.91 -14.67 -15.21
CA GLN A 407 -17.39 -14.74 -16.59
C GLN A 407 -16.68 -13.67 -17.43
N SER A 408 -15.61 -14.06 -18.12
CA SER A 408 -14.83 -13.15 -18.95
C SER A 408 -14.03 -13.91 -20.02
N ARG A 409 -14.22 -13.52 -21.29
CA ARG A 409 -13.56 -14.16 -22.45
C ARG A 409 -12.04 -14.19 -22.33
N ILE A 410 -11.42 -13.10 -21.88
CA ILE A 410 -9.96 -13.04 -21.70
C ILE A 410 -9.50 -13.97 -20.55
N VAL A 411 -10.23 -14.01 -19.44
CA VAL A 411 -9.92 -14.90 -18.31
C VAL A 411 -10.04 -16.37 -18.71
N GLU A 412 -11.12 -16.73 -19.40
CA GLU A 412 -11.33 -18.07 -19.96
C GLU A 412 -10.21 -18.44 -20.95
N SER A 413 -9.81 -17.51 -21.83
CA SER A 413 -8.69 -17.71 -22.75
C SER A 413 -7.37 -17.95 -22.01
N LEU A 414 -7.07 -17.18 -20.96
CA LEU A 414 -5.83 -17.29 -20.20
C LEU A 414 -5.73 -18.63 -19.47
N VAL A 415 -6.83 -19.09 -18.86
CA VAL A 415 -6.89 -20.35 -18.10
C VAL A 415 -6.88 -21.55 -19.04
N SER A 416 -7.75 -21.59 -20.04
CA SER A 416 -7.88 -22.74 -20.97
C SER A 416 -6.57 -23.02 -21.72
N ARG A 417 -5.79 -21.97 -21.98
CA ARG A 417 -4.48 -22.05 -22.65
C ARG A 417 -3.30 -22.22 -21.69
N LYS A 418 -3.56 -22.29 -20.38
CA LYS A 418 -2.54 -22.43 -19.33
C LYS A 418 -1.50 -21.31 -19.34
N LEU A 419 -1.89 -20.10 -19.75
CA LEU A 419 -1.00 -18.93 -19.70
C LEU A 419 -0.89 -18.35 -18.27
N LEU A 420 -1.95 -18.54 -17.48
CA LEU A 420 -1.97 -18.22 -16.06
C LEU A 420 -2.51 -19.42 -15.27
N THR A 421 -1.99 -19.59 -14.05
CA THR A 421 -2.47 -20.60 -13.10
C THR A 421 -3.32 -19.91 -12.03
N PRO A 422 -4.57 -20.33 -11.81
CA PRO A 422 -5.37 -19.84 -10.68
C PRO A 422 -4.68 -20.10 -9.35
N HIS A 423 -4.66 -19.11 -8.47
CA HIS A 423 -4.14 -19.25 -7.12
C HIS A 423 -5.24 -19.84 -6.21
N PRO A 424 -4.92 -20.78 -5.31
CA PRO A 424 -5.91 -21.49 -4.48
C PRO A 424 -6.76 -20.57 -3.57
N LEU A 425 -6.25 -19.38 -3.24
CA LEU A 425 -6.94 -18.38 -2.40
C LEU A 425 -7.59 -17.24 -3.20
N GLY A 426 -7.72 -17.39 -4.53
CA GLY A 426 -8.26 -16.37 -5.42
C GLY A 426 -7.18 -15.63 -6.21
N GLY A 427 -7.55 -15.11 -7.37
CA GLY A 427 -6.67 -14.52 -8.36
C GLY A 427 -5.82 -15.56 -9.10
N PHE A 428 -4.74 -15.07 -9.69
CA PHE A 428 -3.72 -15.85 -10.38
C PHE A 428 -2.43 -15.90 -9.57
N SER A 429 -1.67 -16.98 -9.74
CA SER A 429 -0.33 -17.10 -9.19
C SER A 429 0.63 -16.22 -9.98
N VAL A 430 1.23 -15.27 -9.26
CA VAL A 430 2.26 -14.36 -9.77
C VAL A 430 3.46 -14.35 -8.83
N ASP A 431 4.61 -13.95 -9.35
CA ASP A 431 5.76 -13.61 -8.53
C ASP A 431 5.44 -12.37 -7.68
N ARG A 432 5.76 -12.45 -6.39
CA ARG A 432 5.41 -11.42 -5.39
C ARG A 432 6.07 -10.07 -5.66
N ASN A 433 7.29 -10.06 -6.19
CA ASN A 433 8.08 -8.85 -6.30
C ASN A 433 7.89 -8.15 -7.65
N THR A 434 7.53 -8.91 -8.69
CA THR A 434 7.40 -8.41 -10.07
C THR A 434 5.97 -8.42 -10.60
N LEU A 435 5.08 -9.19 -9.97
CA LEU A 435 3.73 -9.53 -10.46
C LEU A 435 3.72 -10.27 -11.83
N GLU A 436 4.86 -10.81 -12.26
CA GLU A 436 4.94 -11.68 -13.44
C GLU A 436 4.27 -13.03 -13.16
N SER A 437 3.58 -13.59 -14.14
CA SER A 437 3.03 -14.94 -14.07
C SER A 437 4.11 -15.95 -13.70
N THR A 438 3.83 -16.82 -12.73
CA THR A 438 4.73 -17.93 -12.38
C THR A 438 4.83 -19.01 -13.45
N THR A 439 4.00 -18.92 -14.51
CA THR A 439 3.91 -19.92 -15.58
C THR A 439 4.30 -19.39 -16.95
N THR A 440 4.09 -18.10 -17.22
CA THR A 440 4.33 -17.51 -18.54
C THR A 440 5.14 -16.23 -18.42
N ALA A 441 6.43 -16.32 -18.73
CA ALA A 441 7.30 -15.16 -18.75
C ALA A 441 6.81 -14.08 -19.73
N GLY A 442 6.79 -12.84 -19.24
CA GLY A 442 6.35 -11.64 -19.92
C GLY A 442 4.86 -11.32 -19.82
N LEU A 443 4.10 -12.09 -19.04
CA LEU A 443 2.70 -11.82 -18.73
C LEU A 443 2.58 -11.40 -17.27
N TYR A 444 1.99 -10.25 -16.99
CA TYR A 444 1.83 -9.67 -15.65
C TYR A 444 0.35 -9.54 -15.30
N VAL A 445 0.01 -9.62 -14.02
CA VAL A 445 -1.36 -9.41 -13.51
C VAL A 445 -1.31 -8.41 -12.36
N ILE A 446 -2.23 -7.45 -12.30
CA ILE A 446 -2.30 -6.46 -11.22
C ILE A 446 -3.75 -6.26 -10.75
N GLY A 447 -3.93 -5.84 -9.49
CA GLY A 447 -5.24 -5.59 -8.88
C GLY A 447 -5.84 -6.84 -8.23
N SER A 448 -7.17 -6.88 -8.10
CA SER A 448 -7.90 -7.96 -7.38
C SER A 448 -7.64 -9.38 -7.92
N LEU A 449 -7.17 -9.51 -9.16
CA LEU A 449 -6.75 -10.81 -9.70
C LEU A 449 -5.40 -11.29 -9.18
N THR A 450 -4.79 -10.63 -8.21
CA THR A 450 -3.62 -11.12 -7.48
C THR A 450 -3.88 -11.31 -5.98
N THR A 451 -5.14 -11.17 -5.51
CA THR A 451 -5.50 -11.19 -4.07
C THR A 451 -4.97 -12.40 -3.30
N GLY A 452 -4.87 -13.57 -3.92
CA GLY A 452 -4.31 -14.75 -3.25
C GLY A 452 -2.83 -14.61 -2.87
N VAL A 453 -2.06 -13.88 -3.68
CA VAL A 453 -0.65 -13.53 -3.43
C VAL A 453 -0.55 -12.24 -2.63
N HIS A 454 -1.27 -11.20 -3.04
CA HIS A 454 -1.29 -9.87 -2.43
C HIS A 454 -2.65 -9.63 -1.76
N PHE A 455 -2.80 -10.03 -0.51
CA PHE A 455 -4.09 -9.97 0.20
C PHE A 455 -4.81 -8.62 0.13
N TYR A 456 -4.05 -7.51 0.18
CA TYR A 456 -4.60 -6.15 0.15
C TYR A 456 -4.43 -5.48 -1.23
N THR A 457 -5.34 -5.77 -2.15
CA THR A 457 -5.32 -5.28 -3.56
C THR A 457 -6.37 -4.21 -3.88
N ASN A 458 -7.17 -3.80 -2.89
CA ASN A 458 -8.29 -2.89 -3.10
C ASN A 458 -7.91 -1.40 -2.91
N GLY A 459 -6.78 -1.12 -2.26
CA GLY A 459 -6.29 0.24 -2.04
C GLY A 459 -5.54 0.80 -3.26
N ILE A 460 -5.78 2.06 -3.61
CA ILE A 460 -5.05 2.74 -4.70
C ILE A 460 -3.56 2.83 -4.37
N ASP A 461 -3.24 3.20 -3.12
CA ASP A 461 -1.88 3.30 -2.60
C ASP A 461 -1.07 2.01 -2.79
N ARG A 462 -1.68 0.83 -2.58
CA ARG A 462 -1.02 -0.46 -2.84
C ARG A 462 -0.86 -0.76 -4.31
N ASN A 463 -1.91 -0.52 -5.11
CA ASN A 463 -1.88 -0.77 -6.55
C ASN A 463 -0.82 0.11 -7.26
N VAL A 464 -0.54 1.32 -6.77
CA VAL A 464 0.55 2.16 -7.27
C VAL A 464 1.92 1.53 -7.01
N ILE A 465 2.13 0.92 -5.84
CA ILE A 465 3.37 0.19 -5.53
C ILE A 465 3.52 -1.04 -6.43
N HIS A 466 2.44 -1.80 -6.65
CA HIS A 466 2.44 -2.94 -7.58
C HIS A 466 2.73 -2.50 -9.01
N ALA A 467 2.16 -1.37 -9.45
CA ALA A 467 2.42 -0.81 -10.76
C ALA A 467 3.89 -0.41 -10.94
N SER A 468 4.50 0.19 -9.93
CA SER A 468 5.93 0.52 -9.92
C SER A 468 6.79 -0.75 -10.01
N ARG A 469 6.48 -1.81 -9.26
CA ARG A 469 7.17 -3.11 -9.34
C ARG A 469 7.12 -3.71 -10.76
N VAL A 470 5.94 -3.71 -11.38
CA VAL A 470 5.76 -4.16 -12.78
C VAL A 470 6.61 -3.31 -13.72
N ALA A 471 6.54 -1.99 -13.60
CA ALA A 471 7.28 -1.06 -14.47
C ALA A 471 8.81 -1.21 -14.33
N ARG A 472 9.33 -1.33 -13.11
CA ARG A 472 10.76 -1.55 -12.84
C ARG A 472 11.23 -2.88 -13.43
N HIS A 473 10.46 -3.95 -13.25
CA HIS A 473 10.80 -5.25 -13.84
C HIS A 473 10.80 -5.21 -15.37
N LEU A 474 9.80 -4.56 -15.99
CA LEU A 474 9.73 -4.35 -17.44
C LEU A 474 10.93 -3.53 -17.96
N ALA A 475 11.38 -2.54 -17.20
CA ALA A 475 12.54 -1.71 -17.48
C ALA A 475 13.89 -2.40 -17.17
N LYS A 476 13.86 -3.61 -16.58
CA LYS A 476 15.05 -4.34 -16.06
C LYS A 476 15.83 -3.54 -15.01
N LEU A 477 15.13 -2.76 -14.21
CA LEU A 477 15.68 -2.05 -13.06
C LEU A 477 15.57 -2.95 -11.81
N PRO A 478 16.49 -2.80 -10.84
CA PRO A 478 16.40 -3.53 -9.59
C PRO A 478 15.10 -3.23 -8.86
N LEU A 479 14.55 -4.18 -8.12
CA LEU A 479 13.31 -4.00 -7.37
C LEU A 479 13.63 -3.41 -6.01
N HIS A 480 12.77 -2.54 -5.49
CA HIS A 480 12.94 -2.07 -4.11
C HIS A 480 12.59 -3.19 -3.13
N VAL A 481 13.57 -3.55 -2.29
CA VAL A 481 13.41 -4.53 -1.21
C VAL A 481 13.62 -3.80 0.12
N HIS A 482 12.71 -4.04 1.07
CA HIS A 482 12.86 -3.49 2.41
C HIS A 482 14.07 -4.11 3.10
N LYS A 483 15.04 -3.27 3.45
CA LYS A 483 16.20 -3.65 4.27
C LYS A 483 16.29 -2.73 5.46
N HIS A 484 16.72 -3.27 6.60
CA HIS A 484 16.93 -2.52 7.82
C HIS A 484 18.37 -2.02 7.86
N ILE A 485 18.56 -0.71 8.07
CA ILE A 485 19.88 -0.09 8.14
C ILE A 485 20.11 0.48 9.54
N ALA A 486 21.22 0.11 10.18
CA ALA A 486 21.63 0.74 11.42
C ALA A 486 22.39 2.04 11.13
N LEU A 487 21.89 3.17 11.63
CA LEU A 487 22.60 4.45 11.63
C LEU A 487 23.27 4.64 13.00
N ILE A 488 24.57 4.39 13.07
CA ILE A 488 25.33 4.52 14.32
C ILE A 488 25.96 5.90 14.36
N LEU A 489 25.50 6.73 15.30
CA LEU A 489 25.89 8.13 15.40
C LEU A 489 26.54 8.43 16.77
N PRO A 490 27.68 9.15 16.81
CA PRO A 490 28.24 9.69 18.04
C PRO A 490 27.32 10.70 18.71
N GLU A 491 27.33 10.75 20.04
CA GLU A 491 26.50 11.70 20.83
C GLU A 491 26.85 13.18 20.60
N ASN A 492 28.10 13.51 20.22
CA ASN A 492 28.64 14.88 20.22
C ASN A 492 28.97 15.46 18.82
N ASP A 493 28.58 14.83 17.72
CA ASP A 493 29.09 15.23 16.39
C ASP A 493 28.13 16.15 15.61
N LYS A 494 28.71 17.19 14.98
CA LYS A 494 28.05 18.11 14.04
C LYS A 494 27.58 17.40 12.76
N ILE A 495 28.15 16.22 12.46
CA ILE A 495 27.71 15.33 11.36
C ILE A 495 26.23 14.91 11.50
N CYS A 496 25.70 14.85 12.73
CA CYS A 496 24.30 14.51 12.99
C CYS A 496 23.30 15.49 12.36
N GLY A 497 23.68 16.75 12.10
CA GLY A 497 22.81 17.73 11.45
C GLY A 497 22.57 17.45 9.96
N SER A 498 23.62 17.12 9.20
CA SER A 498 23.54 16.78 7.77
C SER A 498 22.96 15.39 7.50
N PHE A 499 23.13 14.43 8.42
CA PHE A 499 22.48 13.11 8.33
C PHE A 499 20.94 13.18 8.39
N ASN A 500 20.40 14.25 8.99
CA ASN A 500 19.02 14.30 9.45
C ASN A 500 18.03 14.81 8.39
N SER A 501 18.44 15.74 7.51
CA SER A 501 17.53 16.38 6.54
C SER A 501 17.57 15.77 5.13
N ALA A 502 18.65 15.09 4.75
CA ALA A 502 18.84 14.55 3.40
C ALA A 502 18.99 13.02 3.36
N ILE A 503 19.76 12.43 4.28
CA ILE A 503 20.06 10.99 4.23
C ILE A 503 18.85 10.15 4.62
N ILE A 504 18.16 10.46 5.72
CA ILE A 504 16.98 9.70 6.15
C ILE A 504 15.90 9.67 5.05
N PRO A 505 15.48 10.81 4.44
CA PRO A 505 14.56 10.78 3.31
C PRO A 505 15.08 9.94 2.13
N ALA A 506 16.35 10.11 1.74
CA ALA A 506 16.93 9.35 0.63
C ALA A 506 16.97 7.83 0.90
N LEU A 507 17.24 7.42 2.14
CA LEU A 507 17.19 6.01 2.55
C LEU A 507 15.76 5.47 2.43
N LEU A 508 14.77 6.21 2.93
CA LEU A 508 13.37 5.82 2.85
C LEU A 508 12.87 5.75 1.40
N ASP A 509 13.31 6.66 0.53
CA ASP A 509 13.02 6.65 -0.91
C ASP A 509 13.55 5.37 -1.58
N GLU A 510 14.70 4.86 -1.12
CA GLU A 510 15.28 3.59 -1.56
C GLU A 510 14.74 2.36 -0.81
N CYS A 511 13.68 2.52 0.00
CA CYS A 511 13.08 1.47 0.85
C CYS A 511 14.02 0.90 1.93
N LEU A 512 15.04 1.65 2.32
CA LEU A 512 15.89 1.34 3.47
C LEU A 512 15.30 1.93 4.74
N VAL A 513 15.18 1.09 5.78
CA VAL A 513 14.48 1.40 7.03
C VAL A 513 15.52 1.75 8.12
N PRO A 514 15.73 3.03 8.43
CA PRO A 514 16.78 3.46 9.36
C PRO A 514 16.45 3.25 10.84
N PHE A 515 17.26 2.45 11.53
CA PHE A 515 17.30 2.33 12.98
C PHE A 515 18.44 3.20 13.52
N ILE A 516 18.13 4.19 14.35
CA ILE A 516 19.12 5.17 14.80
C ILE A 516 19.64 4.78 16.18
N TYR A 517 20.97 4.65 16.28
CA TYR A 517 21.68 4.31 17.51
C TYR A 517 22.63 5.44 17.89
N ILE A 518 22.33 6.12 18.99
CA ILE A 518 23.19 7.19 19.53
C ILE A 518 24.16 6.58 20.54
N VAL A 519 25.45 6.70 20.25
CA VAL A 519 26.54 6.11 21.04
C VAL A 519 27.16 7.15 21.97
N LYS A 520 27.03 6.90 23.29
CA LYS A 520 27.52 7.81 24.35
C LYS A 520 29.04 7.81 24.52
N ASP A 521 29.68 6.66 24.37
CA ASP A 521 31.10 6.47 24.70
C ASP A 521 32.00 6.56 23.46
N TRP A 522 31.63 7.41 22.50
CA TRP A 522 32.36 7.54 21.24
C TRP A 522 33.72 8.21 21.44
N THR A 523 34.81 7.55 21.03
CA THR A 523 36.17 8.10 21.15
C THR A 523 36.75 8.54 19.80
N PRO A 524 37.60 9.59 19.76
CA PRO A 524 38.20 10.08 18.51
C PRO A 524 39.01 9.03 17.72
N SER A 525 39.56 8.01 18.40
CA SER A 525 40.26 6.88 17.76
C SER A 525 39.32 5.95 16.97
N MET A 526 38.00 6.04 17.17
CA MET A 526 37.00 5.34 16.36
C MET A 526 36.74 6.03 15.02
N GLY A 527 36.91 7.36 14.96
CA GLY A 527 36.64 8.19 13.78
C GLY A 527 37.88 8.59 12.96
N CYS A 528 39.06 8.67 13.57
CA CYS A 528 40.29 9.06 12.87
C CYS A 528 41.11 7.85 12.43
N GLY A 529 41.36 7.71 11.13
CA GLY A 529 42.42 6.87 10.57
C GLY A 529 43.82 7.44 10.82
N MET A 530 44.17 7.71 12.08
CA MET A 530 45.54 8.08 12.43
C MET A 530 46.23 6.90 13.10
N ASP A 531 47.19 6.34 12.37
CA ASP A 531 48.21 5.46 12.90
C ASP A 531 48.81 6.04 14.18
N HIS A 532 49.17 5.13 15.09
CA HIS A 532 49.62 5.34 16.47
C HIS A 532 50.87 6.23 16.68
N GLU A 533 51.29 7.07 15.74
CA GLU A 533 52.54 7.84 15.86
C GLU A 533 52.39 9.33 16.20
N CYS A 534 51.18 9.86 16.35
CA CYS A 534 50.98 11.27 16.72
C CYS A 534 50.44 11.49 18.14
N SER A 535 50.77 10.60 19.09
CA SER A 535 50.34 10.69 20.50
C SER A 535 51.41 11.23 21.46
N SER A 536 52.31 12.12 21.01
CA SER A 536 53.31 12.72 21.91
C SER A 536 53.27 14.26 21.99
N SER A 537 52.59 14.94 21.05
CA SER A 537 52.56 16.41 21.01
C SER A 537 51.23 17.05 21.44
N LEU A 538 50.13 16.30 21.53
CA LEU A 538 48.81 16.80 21.97
C LEU A 538 48.46 16.46 23.43
N GLN A 539 49.26 15.64 24.12
CA GLN A 539 49.05 15.33 25.54
C GLN A 539 49.64 16.36 26.52
N GLN A 540 50.45 17.32 26.05
CA GLN A 540 51.09 18.30 26.93
C GLN A 540 50.32 19.62 27.12
N SER A 541 49.16 19.82 26.48
CA SER A 541 48.37 21.05 26.66
C SER A 541 47.10 20.90 27.51
N CYS A 542 46.85 19.74 28.14
CA CYS A 542 45.65 19.52 28.95
C CYS A 542 45.86 19.58 30.48
N ASP A 543 47.09 19.77 30.97
CA ASP A 543 47.39 19.89 32.40
C ASP A 543 47.61 21.35 32.86
N GLN A 544 46.69 22.26 32.49
CA GLN A 544 46.54 23.52 33.21
C GLN A 544 45.13 23.65 33.79
N PRO A 545 44.98 23.76 35.13
CA PRO A 545 43.69 24.00 35.75
C PRO A 545 43.35 25.48 35.58
N GLY A 546 42.74 25.81 34.43
CA GLY A 546 42.38 27.17 34.08
C GLY A 546 41.17 27.22 33.17
N ASN A 547 39.99 27.36 33.78
CA ASN A 547 38.75 27.91 33.21
C ASN A 547 38.49 27.71 31.71
N ILE A 548 37.91 26.56 31.37
CA ILE A 548 36.85 26.49 30.36
C ILE A 548 35.69 25.67 30.97
N HIS A 549 34.90 26.30 31.85
CA HIS A 549 33.49 25.93 32.00
C HIS A 549 32.81 26.35 30.68
N GLY A 550 32.16 25.47 29.91
CA GLY A 550 31.09 24.59 30.35
C GLY A 550 29.75 25.30 30.14
N SER A 551 29.34 25.52 28.88
CA SER A 551 27.96 25.93 28.56
C SER A 551 27.57 25.79 27.08
N HIS A 552 28.50 25.95 26.13
CA HIS A 552 28.16 25.89 24.69
C HIS A 552 27.96 24.46 24.14
N ASP A 553 28.80 23.50 24.52
CA ASP A 553 28.72 22.12 24.01
C ASP A 553 27.46 21.37 24.47
N HIS A 554 27.03 21.62 25.70
CA HIS A 554 25.82 21.00 26.26
C HIS A 554 24.53 21.57 25.67
N ALA A 555 24.53 22.85 25.25
CA ALA A 555 23.38 23.46 24.60
C ALA A 555 23.20 22.93 23.17
N GLU A 556 24.26 22.89 22.37
CA GLU A 556 24.24 22.36 21.00
C GLU A 556 23.88 20.86 20.97
N THR A 557 24.46 20.05 21.86
CA THR A 557 24.13 18.61 21.99
C THR A 557 22.67 18.38 22.41
N ARG A 558 22.11 19.27 23.25
CA ARG A 558 20.71 19.19 23.71
C ARG A 558 19.74 19.61 22.60
N GLU A 559 20.08 20.61 21.81
CA GLU A 559 19.31 21.07 20.65
C GLU A 559 19.29 19.99 19.56
N LEU A 560 20.43 19.36 19.26
CA LEU A 560 20.53 18.24 18.33
C LEU A 560 19.67 17.03 18.75
N LYS A 561 19.71 16.64 20.03
CA LYS A 561 18.87 15.56 20.56
C LYS A 561 17.38 15.89 20.46
N GLN A 562 17.01 17.15 20.64
CA GLN A 562 15.63 17.61 20.48
C GLN A 562 15.20 17.61 19.01
N ASP A 563 16.07 17.98 18.08
CA ASP A 563 15.80 17.92 16.65
C ASP A 563 15.71 16.49 16.10
N LEU A 564 16.60 15.61 16.53
CA LEU A 564 16.53 14.17 16.23
C LEU A 564 15.25 13.56 16.81
N ALA A 565 14.94 13.84 18.07
CA ALA A 565 13.71 13.37 18.69
C ALA A 565 12.47 13.89 17.95
N ARG A 566 12.47 15.16 17.51
CA ARG A 566 11.38 15.75 16.73
C ARG A 566 11.22 15.13 15.35
N ILE A 567 12.32 14.89 14.63
CA ILE A 567 12.28 14.26 13.30
C ILE A 567 11.87 12.80 13.43
N CYS A 568 12.39 12.07 14.41
CA CYS A 568 11.99 10.70 14.66
C CYS A 568 10.54 10.62 15.16
N ASP A 569 10.05 11.57 15.96
CA ASP A 569 8.64 11.67 16.31
C ASP A 569 7.76 11.96 15.08
N THR A 570 8.27 12.76 14.13
CA THR A 570 7.54 13.14 12.90
C THR A 570 7.51 11.99 11.89
N LEU A 571 8.64 11.30 11.73
CA LEU A 571 8.86 10.20 10.79
C LEU A 571 8.66 8.83 11.45
N GLY A 572 8.20 8.80 12.71
CA GLY A 572 8.00 7.62 13.55
C GLY A 572 9.20 6.66 13.64
N LEU A 573 10.44 7.16 13.60
CA LEU A 573 11.68 6.37 13.61
C LEU A 573 11.97 5.80 15.01
N SER A 574 12.66 4.66 15.05
CA SER A 574 13.23 4.12 16.30
C SER A 574 14.59 4.77 16.60
N ILE A 575 14.69 5.47 17.74
CA ILE A 575 15.96 5.92 18.31
C ILE A 575 16.25 5.10 19.57
N SER A 576 17.44 4.52 19.64
CA SER A 576 17.99 3.94 20.86
C SER A 576 19.24 4.70 21.27
N ILE A 577 19.36 4.98 22.57
CA ILE A 577 20.57 5.53 23.16
C ILE A 577 21.29 4.38 23.86
N CYS A 578 22.44 3.99 23.35
CA CYS A 578 23.16 2.80 23.78
C CYS A 578 24.65 3.11 24.00
N SER A 579 25.31 2.31 24.84
CA SER A 579 26.75 2.18 24.74
C SER A 579 27.04 1.08 23.73
N VAL A 580 27.97 1.31 22.80
CA VAL A 580 28.43 0.23 21.92
C VAL A 580 29.09 -0.88 22.74
N PHE A 581 29.68 -0.56 23.89
CA PHE A 581 30.33 -1.50 24.81
C PHE A 581 29.35 -2.30 25.68
N ASP A 582 28.05 -2.04 25.55
CA ASP A 582 27.04 -2.86 26.21
C ASP A 582 27.03 -4.26 25.57
N GLU A 583 27.17 -5.31 26.37
CA GLU A 583 27.18 -6.69 25.88
C GLU A 583 25.87 -7.03 25.13
N VAL A 584 24.79 -6.30 25.42
CA VAL A 584 23.46 -6.49 24.81
C VAL A 584 23.30 -5.76 23.47
N PHE A 585 24.19 -4.81 23.12
CA PHE A 585 24.06 -4.05 21.86
C PHE A 585 24.04 -4.96 20.59
N PRO A 586 24.91 -5.98 20.48
CA PRO A 586 24.74 -7.11 19.57
C PRO A 586 23.33 -7.67 19.44
N ASP A 587 22.73 -8.02 20.57
CA ASP A 587 21.42 -8.66 20.63
C ASP A 587 20.34 -7.70 20.15
N ILE A 588 20.47 -6.40 20.44
CA ILE A 588 19.57 -5.35 19.93
C ILE A 588 19.63 -5.26 18.39
N LEU A 589 20.83 -5.31 17.79
CA LEU A 589 20.97 -5.28 16.32
C LEU A 589 20.34 -6.54 15.70
N HIS A 590 20.51 -7.70 16.34
CA HIS A 590 19.92 -8.95 15.90
C HIS A 590 18.38 -8.94 16.04
N GLU A 591 17.85 -8.48 17.18
CA GLU A 591 16.40 -8.32 17.42
C GLU A 591 15.75 -7.36 16.41
N HIS A 592 16.48 -6.34 15.97
CA HIS A 592 16.01 -5.41 14.95
C HIS A 592 16.20 -5.91 13.52
N HIS A 593 16.76 -7.10 13.29
CA HIS A 593 16.98 -7.68 11.97
C HIS A 593 17.76 -6.75 11.03
N ILE A 594 18.81 -6.08 11.53
CA ILE A 594 19.62 -5.16 10.73
C ILE A 594 20.27 -5.91 9.56
N ASP A 595 20.27 -5.37 8.34
CA ASP A 595 20.95 -5.97 7.18
C ASP A 595 22.37 -5.39 6.99
N PHE A 596 22.54 -4.10 7.27
CA PHE A 596 23.82 -3.39 7.16
C PHE A 596 23.85 -2.12 8.01
N GLY A 597 25.05 -1.56 8.24
CA GLY A 597 25.23 -0.38 9.06
C GLY A 597 25.95 0.76 8.35
N LEU A 598 25.55 1.99 8.67
CA LEU A 598 26.19 3.23 8.25
C LEU A 598 26.75 3.92 9.50
N THR A 599 28.03 4.24 9.46
CA THR A 599 28.74 4.83 10.60
C THR A 599 29.82 5.80 10.13
N PRO A 600 30.06 6.91 10.85
CA PRO A 600 31.22 7.76 10.60
C PRO A 600 32.54 7.15 11.10
N ALA A 601 32.52 5.98 11.75
CA ALA A 601 33.73 5.29 12.17
C ALA A 601 34.55 4.76 10.98
N ASN A 602 35.86 4.59 11.18
CA ASN A 602 36.73 4.02 10.17
C ASN A 602 36.52 2.49 10.01
N GLN A 603 36.94 1.94 8.87
CA GLN A 603 36.70 0.53 8.53
C GLN A 603 37.40 -0.44 9.50
N GLN A 604 38.61 -0.12 9.95
CA GLN A 604 39.35 -0.97 10.90
C GLN A 604 38.63 -1.08 12.25
N TRP A 605 38.02 0.00 12.73
CA TRP A 605 37.20 -0.03 13.93
C TRP A 605 35.97 -0.91 13.73
N CYS A 606 35.26 -0.74 12.60
CA CYS A 606 34.10 -1.57 12.27
C CYS A 606 34.47 -3.06 12.19
N GLU A 607 35.59 -3.40 11.55
CA GLU A 607 36.08 -4.78 11.46
C GLU A 607 36.54 -5.34 12.81
N ARG A 608 37.13 -4.54 13.70
CA ARG A 608 37.52 -5.00 15.04
C ARG A 608 36.32 -5.18 15.96
N PHE A 609 35.34 -4.28 15.86
CA PHE A 609 34.21 -4.23 16.78
C PHE A 609 33.06 -5.15 16.34
N PHE A 610 32.75 -5.16 15.06
CA PHE A 610 31.69 -5.98 14.47
C PHE A 610 32.21 -7.24 13.74
N GLY A 611 33.54 -7.44 13.61
CA GLY A 611 34.10 -8.59 12.91
C GLY A 611 33.90 -9.93 13.61
N THR A 612 33.97 -11.01 12.82
CA THR A 612 33.69 -12.44 13.10
C THR A 612 32.36 -12.79 13.79
N ARG A 613 31.72 -11.85 14.49
CA ARG A 613 30.45 -12.02 15.19
C ARG A 613 29.24 -11.58 14.38
N PHE A 614 29.41 -10.80 13.31
CA PHE A 614 28.31 -10.31 12.47
C PHE A 614 28.64 -10.37 10.97
N GLU A 615 27.64 -10.71 10.14
CA GLU A 615 27.71 -10.68 8.66
C GLU A 615 27.36 -9.30 8.07
N TYR A 616 27.37 -8.22 8.87
CA TYR A 616 26.93 -6.90 8.40
C TYR A 616 28.00 -6.20 7.55
N ARG A 617 27.58 -5.64 6.42
CA ARG A 617 28.40 -4.78 5.55
C ARG A 617 28.37 -3.34 6.10
N TRP A 618 29.51 -2.74 6.38
CA TRP A 618 29.59 -1.39 6.98
C TRP A 618 30.02 -0.36 5.93
N ILE A 619 29.25 0.73 5.80
CA ILE A 619 29.61 1.87 4.94
C ILE A 619 30.21 2.95 5.84
N THR A 620 31.45 3.35 5.55
CA THR A 620 32.15 4.42 6.28
C THR A 620 32.09 5.71 5.49
N THR A 621 31.78 6.82 6.15
CA THR A 621 31.76 8.16 5.52
C THR A 621 33.11 8.87 5.54
N ASP A 622 34.18 8.17 5.95
CA ASP A 622 35.55 8.70 5.92
C ASP A 622 36.02 8.93 4.46
N PRO A 623 36.31 10.19 4.06
CA PRO A 623 36.77 10.51 2.72
C PRO A 623 38.05 9.78 2.30
N SER A 624 38.87 9.34 3.27
CA SER A 624 40.10 8.59 3.01
C SER A 624 39.86 7.13 2.62
N CYS A 625 38.68 6.57 2.92
CA CYS A 625 38.32 5.17 2.67
C CYS A 625 37.54 4.93 1.36
N CYS A 626 37.01 5.96 0.70
CA CYS A 626 36.26 5.80 -0.56
C CYS A 626 37.14 5.38 -1.77
N PHE A 627 38.46 5.23 -1.58
CA PHE A 627 39.41 4.80 -2.61
C PHE A 627 40.11 3.49 -2.24
N ALA A 628 39.38 2.37 -2.19
CA ALA A 628 40.04 1.06 -2.11
C ALA A 628 39.25 -0.09 -2.75
N LYS A 629 39.24 -0.11 -4.10
CA LYS A 629 39.49 -1.25 -5.03
C LYS A 629 38.53 -1.28 -6.22
N ARG A 630 39.09 -0.83 -7.36
CA ARG A 630 38.70 -1.05 -8.78
C ARG A 630 37.36 -0.47 -9.27
N ALA A 631 37.38 0.79 -9.69
CA ALA A 631 37.03 1.26 -11.04
C ALA A 631 37.31 2.77 -11.11
N GLU A 632 38.19 3.22 -12.00
CA GLU A 632 38.39 4.66 -12.25
C GLU A 632 37.09 5.30 -12.78
N PRO A 633 36.76 6.53 -12.37
CA PRO A 633 36.99 7.63 -13.31
C PRO A 633 37.51 8.92 -12.65
N ARG A 634 38.27 9.67 -13.46
CA ARG A 634 38.79 11.01 -13.18
C ARG A 634 37.67 12.00 -12.87
N PHE A 635 37.74 12.70 -11.74
CA PHE A 635 37.02 13.95 -11.50
C PHE A 635 38.01 15.11 -11.29
N PRO A 636 37.71 16.33 -11.79
CA PRO A 636 38.59 17.48 -11.64
C PRO A 636 38.47 18.06 -10.22
N SER A 637 39.59 18.62 -9.75
CA SER A 637 39.70 19.30 -8.46
C SER A 637 38.80 20.54 -8.40
N ALA A 638 37.80 20.54 -7.51
CA ALA A 638 37.17 21.76 -7.00
C ALA A 638 36.44 21.51 -5.67
N THR A 639 36.56 22.51 -4.81
CA THR A 639 35.85 22.80 -3.55
C THR A 639 34.39 22.34 -3.46
N SER A 640 34.02 21.81 -2.29
CA SER A 640 32.67 21.66 -1.72
C SER A 640 31.62 20.84 -2.50
N VAL A 641 31.99 19.68 -3.05
CA VAL A 641 31.00 18.61 -3.30
C VAL A 641 30.60 18.04 -1.94
N ARG A 642 29.34 18.22 -1.53
CA ARG A 642 28.85 17.94 -0.17
C ARG A 642 28.99 16.45 0.14
N ALA A 643 29.47 16.10 1.34
CA ALA A 643 29.54 14.72 1.83
C ALA A 643 28.20 13.95 1.69
N GLU A 644 27.07 14.67 1.67
CA GLU A 644 25.72 14.19 1.38
C GLU A 644 25.60 13.53 -0.01
N GLU A 645 26.13 14.16 -1.06
CA GLU A 645 26.08 13.62 -2.43
C GLU A 645 26.96 12.38 -2.58
N ILE A 646 28.08 12.35 -1.85
CA ILE A 646 28.98 11.19 -1.79
C ILE A 646 28.31 10.05 -1.02
N ALA A 647 27.71 10.32 0.14
CA ALA A 647 27.01 9.31 0.93
C ALA A 647 25.82 8.72 0.16
N ILE A 648 25.00 9.55 -0.49
CA ILE A 648 23.86 9.09 -1.32
C ILE A 648 24.35 8.31 -2.53
N SER A 649 25.41 8.77 -3.22
CA SER A 649 26.02 8.06 -4.35
C SER A 649 26.65 6.73 -3.95
N VAL A 650 27.30 6.66 -2.78
CA VAL A 650 27.88 5.44 -2.21
C VAL A 650 26.79 4.47 -1.78
N ILE A 651 25.77 4.93 -1.04
CA ILE A 651 24.60 4.13 -0.65
C ILE A 651 23.92 3.57 -1.90
N SER A 652 23.65 4.42 -2.90
CA SER A 652 23.07 3.99 -4.18
C SER A 652 23.96 2.94 -4.84
N ARG A 653 25.23 3.22 -5.15
CA ARG A 653 26.13 2.25 -5.81
C ARG A 653 26.30 0.94 -5.02
N TYR A 654 26.30 1.01 -3.69
CA TYR A 654 26.44 -0.15 -2.83
C TYR A 654 25.18 -1.03 -2.86
N ILE A 655 23.99 -0.43 -2.80
CA ILE A 655 22.71 -1.12 -3.01
C ILE A 655 22.71 -1.85 -4.35
N TYR A 656 23.12 -1.15 -5.43
CA TYR A 656 23.19 -1.73 -6.78
C TYR A 656 24.21 -2.89 -6.89
N SER A 657 25.29 -2.88 -6.09
CA SER A 657 26.32 -3.94 -6.10
C SER A 657 25.98 -5.20 -5.29
N ILE A 658 25.04 -5.11 -4.35
CA ILE A 658 24.61 -6.26 -3.53
C ILE A 658 23.62 -7.15 -4.30
N GLU A 659 22.90 -6.59 -5.28
CA GLU A 659 21.84 -7.30 -6.03
C GLU A 659 22.31 -7.95 -7.35
N THR A 660 23.55 -7.69 -7.76
CA THR A 660 24.25 -8.39 -8.86
C THR A 660 25.23 -9.41 -8.31
#